data_AF-A0A1T5K344-F1
#
_entry.id   AF-A0A1T5K344-F1
#
_cell.length_a   1.000
_cell.length_b   1.000
_cell.length_c   1.000
_cell.angle_alpha   90.00
_cell.angle_beta   90.00
_cell.angle_gamma   90.00
#
_symmetry.space_group_name_H-M   'P 1'
#
loop_
_entity.id
_entity.type
_entity.pdbx_description
1 polymer ?
#
loop_
_entity_poly.entity_id
_entity_poly.type
_entity_poly.pdbx_seq_one_letter_code
_entity_poly.pdbx_strand_id
1 'polypeptide(L)'
;MQQTTLKVLKMMMMTFYPKRIFIDLETFSSTDLSKCGVYKYAESEDFEILLFAYSVDGGKVSVIDLASGEKIPREILNVLKDDSVEKWAFNANFERICLSRYLGKKLNPDSWYCTMVWSLYLGLPLSLENVSKVLGLEKQKLSEGKNLIRYFCMPCKPTKTNGKRTRNLPSHDPIKWETFKEYNKRDVETELAIHERLSHFPLPNNEWDHYHLDQEINDRGIEIDNTLVEEAICFDDKLREENMNRAIELTGLENPNSPMQLKEWLNKKGLEIDSLAKKKVEAALETATGDVKEVLELRQELSKSSVRKYTSMENVGGNDKRVRGLIQFYGANRTGRYSGRLIQVQNLRRNNLKDLKLARGLVRDSEYETIELLFDSPSDVLSQLIRTAFIPKEGYRFIVSDFSAIEARVLSWLADERWRMDAFQDGKDIYCESASRMFGVPVEKNGVNGHLRQKGKQAELGCGYGGSIGALKAMGAIEMGIEEDELQTIVDSWREANPNIVQLWWDIDKAIKNVIKTRSKIKFKNLALSYEKGILFIKLPSGRRLSYVKPRMGTNRFGGESITYEGTGLGNKWERIESYGAKFVENIVQAISRDILAEAMMRLSKEGFEIVMHVHDEVVIEAPIGRSSIEEVNEIMKVQPIWAKGLILDADGFECEFYQKD
;
A
#
# COMPACT_ATOMS: atom_id res chain seq x y z
N MET A 1 -18.54 -61.65 -10.35
CA MET A 1 -18.55 -60.70 -11.49
C MET A 1 -19.07 -59.31 -11.10
N GLN A 2 -20.21 -59.16 -10.42
CA GLN A 2 -20.75 -57.83 -10.07
C GLN A 2 -19.87 -56.97 -9.12
N GLN A 3 -19.13 -57.56 -8.18
CA GLN A 3 -18.20 -56.79 -7.32
C GLN A 3 -16.94 -56.31 -8.07
N THR A 4 -16.51 -57.03 -9.11
CA THR A 4 -15.38 -56.63 -9.95
C THR A 4 -15.79 -55.49 -10.87
N THR A 5 -17.00 -55.53 -11.41
CA THR A 5 -17.57 -54.43 -12.22
C THR A 5 -17.78 -53.16 -11.39
N LEU A 6 -18.16 -53.25 -10.12
CA LEU A 6 -18.30 -52.09 -9.24
C LEU A 6 -16.94 -51.50 -8.81
N LYS A 7 -15.90 -52.33 -8.62
CA LYS A 7 -14.52 -51.86 -8.40
C LYS A 7 -13.92 -51.22 -9.65
N VAL A 8 -14.20 -51.78 -10.83
CA VAL A 8 -13.81 -51.21 -12.12
C VAL A 8 -14.61 -49.94 -12.42
N LEU A 9 -15.90 -49.85 -12.09
CA LEU A 9 -16.65 -48.59 -12.15
C LEU A 9 -16.16 -47.56 -11.13
N LYS A 10 -15.77 -47.95 -9.91
CA LYS A 10 -15.14 -47.01 -8.94
C LYS A 10 -13.75 -46.56 -9.37
N MET A 11 -12.98 -47.42 -10.07
CA MET A 11 -11.70 -47.04 -10.67
C MET A 11 -11.88 -46.22 -11.97
N MET A 12 -12.93 -46.46 -12.75
CA MET A 12 -13.26 -45.69 -13.96
C MET A 12 -14.04 -44.40 -13.66
N MET A 13 -14.70 -44.31 -12.49
CA MET A 13 -15.31 -43.09 -11.92
C MET A 13 -14.37 -42.40 -10.90
N MET A 14 -13.08 -42.73 -10.89
CA MET A 14 -12.08 -41.72 -10.55
C MET A 14 -11.92 -40.81 -11.77
N THR A 15 -13.00 -40.10 -12.14
CA THR A 15 -12.89 -38.91 -12.98
C THR A 15 -11.87 -38.03 -12.27
N PHE A 16 -10.75 -37.77 -12.93
CA PHE A 16 -9.68 -36.95 -12.42
C PHE A 16 -10.22 -35.51 -12.30
N TYR A 17 -10.89 -35.21 -11.19
CA TYR A 17 -11.34 -33.87 -10.90
C TYR A 17 -10.09 -33.04 -10.62
N PRO A 18 -9.80 -32.04 -11.47
CA PRO A 18 -8.60 -31.24 -11.32
C PRO A 18 -8.63 -30.54 -9.97
N LYS A 19 -7.51 -30.54 -9.26
CA LYS A 19 -7.43 -29.85 -7.96
C LYS A 19 -6.98 -28.42 -8.12
N ARG A 20 -6.08 -28.18 -9.08
CA ARG A 20 -5.43 -26.89 -9.28
C ARG A 20 -5.28 -26.56 -10.76
N ILE A 21 -5.36 -25.28 -11.08
CA ILE A 21 -5.00 -24.75 -12.39
C ILE A 21 -4.11 -23.54 -12.23
N PHE A 22 -3.01 -23.49 -12.98
CA PHE A 22 -2.08 -22.36 -13.05
C PHE A 22 -2.34 -21.60 -14.34
N ILE A 23 -2.37 -20.27 -14.29
CA ILE A 23 -2.92 -19.44 -15.37
C ILE A 23 -2.02 -18.23 -15.61
N ASP A 24 -1.83 -17.89 -16.88
CA ASP A 24 -1.28 -16.60 -17.30
C ASP A 24 -2.05 -16.06 -18.53
N LEU A 25 -2.30 -14.76 -18.55
CA LEU A 25 -3.09 -14.09 -19.58
C LEU A 25 -2.29 -12.97 -20.25
N GLU A 26 -2.39 -12.91 -21.57
CA GLU A 26 -2.03 -11.71 -22.32
C GLU A 26 -3.29 -11.03 -22.81
N THR A 27 -3.40 -9.72 -22.61
CA THR A 27 -4.66 -8.99 -22.82
C THR A 27 -4.42 -7.67 -23.54
N PHE A 28 -5.45 -7.14 -24.18
CA PHE A 28 -5.44 -5.82 -24.79
C PHE A 28 -6.57 -4.96 -24.23
N SER A 29 -6.32 -3.67 -24.09
CA SER A 29 -7.32 -2.62 -23.87
C SER A 29 -6.75 -1.31 -24.39
N SER A 30 -7.60 -0.41 -24.89
CA SER A 30 -7.19 0.97 -25.17
C SER A 30 -6.84 1.76 -23.92
N THR A 31 -7.31 1.33 -22.75
CA THR A 31 -7.10 1.99 -21.47
C THR A 31 -5.71 1.64 -20.89
N ASP A 32 -5.00 2.62 -20.35
CA ASP A 32 -3.68 2.42 -19.73
C ASP A 32 -3.79 1.73 -18.35
N LEU A 33 -3.50 0.43 -18.31
CA LEU A 33 -3.52 -0.39 -17.10
C LEU A 33 -2.76 0.24 -15.92
N SER A 34 -1.62 0.90 -16.20
CA SER A 34 -0.78 1.48 -15.14
C SER A 34 -1.39 2.69 -14.46
N LYS A 35 -2.34 3.36 -15.14
CA LYS A 35 -3.04 4.54 -14.63
C LYS A 35 -4.38 4.20 -14.00
N CYS A 36 -5.13 3.29 -14.61
CA CYS A 36 -6.51 3.00 -14.23
C CYS A 36 -6.67 1.76 -13.33
N GLY A 37 -5.68 0.87 -13.28
CA GLY A 37 -5.79 -0.43 -12.62
C GLY A 37 -6.63 -1.44 -13.40
N VAL A 38 -6.63 -2.71 -12.96
CA VAL A 38 -7.20 -3.80 -13.77
C VAL A 38 -8.72 -3.73 -13.92
N TYR A 39 -9.44 -3.21 -12.93
CA TYR A 39 -10.90 -3.13 -12.97
C TYR A 39 -11.37 -2.27 -14.14
N LYS A 40 -10.94 -0.99 -14.20
CA LYS A 40 -11.28 -0.09 -15.29
C LYS A 40 -10.68 -0.55 -16.63
N TYR A 41 -9.47 -1.11 -16.60
CA TYR A 41 -8.83 -1.69 -17.79
C TYR A 41 -9.68 -2.78 -18.45
N ALA A 42 -10.22 -3.72 -17.67
CA ALA A 42 -11.06 -4.81 -18.14
C ALA A 42 -12.50 -4.36 -18.48
N GLU A 43 -12.98 -3.27 -17.88
CA GLU A 43 -14.28 -2.67 -18.22
C GLU A 43 -14.32 -2.02 -19.60
N SER A 44 -13.15 -1.71 -20.21
CA SER A 44 -13.07 -1.13 -21.54
C SER A 44 -13.88 -1.93 -22.57
N GLU A 45 -14.53 -1.23 -23.50
CA GLU A 45 -15.35 -1.87 -24.55
C GLU A 45 -14.51 -2.73 -25.49
N ASP A 46 -13.26 -2.34 -25.72
CA ASP A 46 -12.30 -3.04 -26.57
C ASP A 46 -11.36 -3.98 -25.80
N PHE A 47 -11.71 -4.30 -24.55
CA PHE A 47 -10.94 -5.27 -23.76
C PHE A 47 -11.02 -6.68 -24.38
N GLU A 48 -9.85 -7.29 -24.59
CA GLU A 48 -9.73 -8.63 -25.16
C GLU A 48 -8.68 -9.45 -24.41
N ILE A 49 -8.98 -10.73 -24.13
CA ILE A 49 -7.95 -11.71 -23.80
C ILE A 49 -7.37 -12.24 -25.11
N LEU A 50 -6.09 -12.02 -25.33
CA LEU A 50 -5.39 -12.38 -26.56
C LEU A 50 -4.85 -13.82 -26.51
N LEU A 51 -4.15 -14.14 -25.41
CA LEU A 51 -3.58 -15.46 -25.15
C LEU A 51 -3.96 -15.92 -23.75
N PHE A 52 -4.19 -17.23 -23.62
CA PHE A 52 -4.44 -17.87 -22.33
C PHE A 52 -3.58 -19.12 -22.20
N ALA A 53 -2.56 -19.04 -21.36
CA ALA A 53 -1.75 -20.18 -20.98
C ALA A 53 -2.28 -20.78 -19.69
N TYR A 54 -2.29 -22.12 -19.61
CA TYR A 54 -2.67 -22.80 -18.39
C TYR A 54 -1.97 -24.15 -18.21
N SER A 55 -1.88 -24.60 -16.96
CA SER A 55 -1.49 -25.95 -16.59
C SER A 55 -2.43 -26.50 -15.53
N VAL A 56 -2.98 -27.69 -15.78
CA VAL A 56 -3.85 -28.40 -14.84
C VAL A 56 -2.98 -29.32 -13.98
N ASP A 57 -3.12 -29.20 -12.66
CA ASP A 57 -2.39 -29.99 -11.65
C ASP A 57 -0.87 -30.03 -11.84
N GLY A 58 -0.29 -28.95 -12.40
CA GLY A 58 1.16 -28.86 -12.68
C GLY A 58 1.63 -29.71 -13.87
N GLY A 59 0.70 -30.18 -14.70
CA GLY A 59 1.00 -30.90 -15.94
C GLY A 59 1.56 -30.01 -17.06
N LYS A 60 1.48 -30.51 -18.29
CA LYS A 60 1.95 -29.79 -19.49
C LYS A 60 1.20 -28.45 -19.64
N VAL A 61 1.96 -27.36 -19.81
CA VAL A 61 1.40 -26.05 -20.12
C VAL A 61 0.84 -26.06 -21.55
N SER A 62 -0.40 -25.61 -21.69
CA SER A 62 -1.08 -25.39 -22.98
C SER A 62 -1.32 -23.89 -23.16
N VAL A 63 -1.28 -23.40 -24.40
CA VAL A 63 -1.59 -22.01 -24.77
C VAL A 63 -2.77 -22.01 -25.73
N ILE A 64 -3.69 -21.09 -25.52
CA ILE A 64 -4.86 -20.88 -26.37
C ILE A 64 -4.73 -19.51 -27.04
N ASP A 65 -4.76 -19.51 -28.38
CA ASP A 65 -4.66 -18.33 -29.23
C ASP A 65 -6.05 -17.74 -29.50
N LEU A 66 -6.61 -17.07 -28.49
CA LEU A 66 -7.95 -16.48 -28.56
C LEU A 66 -8.02 -15.37 -29.62
N ALA A 67 -6.95 -14.58 -29.78
CA ALA A 67 -6.87 -13.52 -30.79
C ALA A 67 -6.93 -14.07 -32.23
N SER A 68 -6.56 -15.34 -32.44
CA SER A 68 -6.66 -16.03 -33.75
C SER A 68 -7.89 -16.94 -33.87
N GLY A 69 -8.82 -16.87 -32.91
CA GLY A 69 -10.12 -17.54 -32.97
C GLY A 69 -10.18 -18.92 -32.32
N GLU A 70 -9.14 -19.35 -31.61
CA GLU A 70 -9.23 -20.54 -30.75
C GLU A 70 -10.22 -20.29 -29.60
N LYS A 71 -10.69 -21.37 -28.97
CA LYS A 71 -11.67 -21.28 -27.87
C LYS A 71 -11.16 -22.03 -26.67
N ILE A 72 -11.42 -21.48 -25.48
CA ILE A 72 -11.17 -22.18 -24.22
C ILE A 72 -12.02 -23.46 -24.19
N PRO A 73 -11.42 -24.65 -23.99
CA PRO A 73 -12.17 -25.89 -23.88
C PRO A 73 -13.23 -25.82 -22.78
N ARG A 74 -14.37 -26.46 -23.02
CA ARG A 74 -15.50 -26.47 -22.07
C ARG A 74 -15.12 -26.98 -20.70
N GLU A 75 -14.24 -27.98 -20.65
CA GLU A 75 -13.71 -28.53 -19.40
C GLU A 75 -12.96 -27.48 -18.59
N ILE A 76 -12.09 -26.71 -19.24
CA ILE A 76 -11.34 -25.61 -18.59
C ILE A 76 -12.28 -24.48 -18.16
N LEU A 77 -13.31 -24.15 -18.96
CA LEU A 77 -14.34 -23.19 -18.55
C LEU A 77 -15.10 -23.64 -17.30
N ASN A 78 -15.35 -24.95 -17.14
CA ASN A 78 -15.98 -25.48 -15.93
C ASN A 78 -15.02 -25.37 -14.74
N VAL A 79 -13.74 -25.70 -14.92
CA VAL A 79 -12.69 -25.58 -13.89
C VAL A 79 -12.56 -24.14 -13.39
N LEU A 80 -12.57 -23.16 -14.29
CA LEU A 80 -12.50 -21.74 -13.92
C LEU A 80 -13.71 -21.27 -13.08
N LYS A 81 -14.86 -21.91 -13.25
CA LYS A 81 -16.12 -21.57 -12.55
C LYS A 81 -16.37 -22.38 -11.28
N ASP A 82 -15.59 -23.43 -11.05
CA ASP A 82 -15.77 -24.36 -9.92
C ASP A 82 -14.91 -23.91 -8.74
N ASP A 83 -15.53 -23.31 -7.73
CA ASP A 83 -14.83 -22.78 -6.54
C ASP A 83 -14.13 -23.85 -5.69
N SER A 84 -14.35 -25.15 -5.96
CA SER A 84 -13.59 -26.23 -5.31
C SER A 84 -12.20 -26.47 -5.90
N VAL A 85 -11.91 -25.91 -7.09
CA VAL A 85 -10.58 -25.97 -7.72
C VAL A 85 -9.80 -24.70 -7.35
N GLU A 86 -8.55 -24.86 -6.92
CA GLU A 86 -7.66 -23.72 -6.68
C GLU A 86 -7.15 -23.15 -8.03
N LYS A 87 -7.30 -21.84 -8.23
CA LYS A 87 -6.74 -21.12 -9.37
C LYS A 87 -5.52 -20.35 -8.90
N TRP A 88 -4.40 -20.63 -9.52
CA TRP A 88 -3.12 -20.00 -9.24
C TRP A 88 -2.72 -19.11 -10.41
N ALA A 89 -2.25 -17.93 -10.09
CA ALA A 89 -1.56 -17.07 -11.04
C ALA A 89 -0.54 -16.20 -10.29
N PHE A 90 0.48 -15.73 -11.00
CA PHE A 90 1.51 -14.93 -10.34
C PHE A 90 0.92 -13.61 -9.82
N ASN A 91 -0.02 -12.98 -10.52
CA ASN A 91 -0.73 -11.78 -10.06
C ASN A 91 -2.25 -11.98 -10.02
N ALA A 92 -2.73 -13.02 -9.35
CA ALA A 92 -4.10 -13.55 -9.44
C ALA A 92 -5.28 -12.56 -9.47
N ASN A 93 -5.16 -11.37 -8.88
CA ASN A 93 -6.17 -10.33 -9.05
C ASN A 93 -6.37 -9.99 -10.54
N PHE A 94 -5.27 -9.79 -11.27
CA PHE A 94 -5.31 -9.44 -12.68
C PHE A 94 -6.03 -10.50 -13.51
N GLU A 95 -5.63 -11.76 -13.37
CA GLU A 95 -6.20 -12.85 -14.16
C GLU A 95 -7.67 -13.08 -13.78
N ARG A 96 -8.01 -13.02 -12.49
CA ARG A 96 -9.39 -13.19 -12.02
C ARG A 96 -10.33 -12.11 -12.56
N ILE A 97 -9.92 -10.84 -12.56
CA ILE A 97 -10.76 -9.73 -13.05
C ILE A 97 -10.93 -9.81 -14.58
N CYS A 98 -9.85 -10.05 -15.31
CA CYS A 98 -9.89 -10.25 -16.76
C CYS A 98 -10.79 -11.44 -17.16
N LEU A 99 -10.68 -12.57 -16.47
CA LEU A 99 -11.54 -13.73 -16.73
C LEU A 99 -12.98 -13.52 -16.29
N SER A 100 -13.21 -12.75 -15.21
CA SER A 100 -14.57 -12.37 -14.79
C SER A 100 -15.28 -11.58 -15.90
N ARG A 101 -14.56 -10.65 -16.53
CA ARG A 101 -15.05 -9.89 -17.69
C ARG A 101 -15.33 -10.80 -18.87
N TYR A 102 -14.37 -11.65 -19.24
CA TYR A 102 -14.51 -12.58 -20.37
C TYR A 102 -15.69 -13.55 -20.20
N LEU A 103 -15.92 -14.04 -18.98
CA LEU A 103 -17.01 -14.97 -18.67
C LEU A 103 -18.36 -14.29 -18.44
N GLY A 104 -18.40 -12.95 -18.35
CA GLY A 104 -19.59 -12.19 -17.96
C GLY A 104 -20.10 -12.53 -16.55
N LYS A 105 -19.22 -13.02 -15.67
CA LYS A 105 -19.56 -13.44 -14.30
C LYS A 105 -18.40 -13.09 -13.36
N LYS A 106 -18.70 -12.43 -12.25
CA LYS A 106 -17.72 -12.19 -11.18
C LYS A 106 -17.26 -13.53 -10.58
N LEU A 107 -15.95 -13.79 -10.65
CA LEU A 107 -15.34 -14.97 -10.06
C LEU A 107 -15.01 -14.71 -8.59
N ASN A 108 -15.38 -15.66 -7.71
CA ASN A 108 -15.16 -15.57 -6.28
C ASN A 108 -13.65 -15.60 -5.97
N PRO A 109 -13.10 -14.63 -5.23
CA PRO A 109 -11.69 -14.64 -4.82
C PRO A 109 -11.27 -15.84 -3.95
N ASP A 110 -12.18 -16.49 -3.20
CA ASP A 110 -11.83 -17.56 -2.23
C ASP A 110 -11.10 -18.76 -2.84
N SER A 111 -11.33 -19.02 -4.13
CA SER A 111 -10.68 -20.10 -4.86
C SER A 111 -9.41 -19.67 -5.60
N TRP A 112 -8.97 -18.42 -5.42
CA TRP A 112 -7.82 -17.84 -6.11
C TRP A 112 -6.63 -17.62 -5.18
N TYR A 113 -5.44 -17.98 -5.67
CA TYR A 113 -4.20 -17.95 -4.94
C TYR A 113 -3.13 -17.24 -5.77
N CYS A 114 -2.30 -16.46 -5.09
CA CYS A 114 -1.38 -15.54 -5.75
C CYS A 114 0.08 -15.89 -5.43
N THR A 115 0.81 -16.37 -6.43
CA THR A 115 2.22 -16.76 -6.27
C THR A 115 3.12 -15.54 -5.96
N MET A 116 2.75 -14.33 -6.41
CA MET A 116 3.41 -13.08 -5.98
C MET A 116 3.20 -12.82 -4.48
N VAL A 117 1.98 -12.99 -3.94
CA VAL A 117 1.73 -12.80 -2.50
C VAL A 117 2.57 -13.76 -1.66
N TRP A 118 2.65 -15.02 -2.07
CA TRP A 118 3.50 -16.00 -1.40
C TRP A 118 4.99 -15.63 -1.50
N SER A 119 5.42 -15.08 -2.63
CA SER A 119 6.79 -14.56 -2.79
C SER A 119 7.06 -13.39 -1.84
N LEU A 120 6.14 -12.43 -1.76
CA LEU A 120 6.26 -11.26 -0.87
C LEU A 120 6.29 -11.67 0.61
N TYR A 121 5.51 -12.67 1.02
CA TYR A 121 5.56 -13.24 2.37
C TYR A 121 6.97 -13.73 2.76
N LEU A 122 7.71 -14.26 1.78
CA LEU A 122 9.08 -14.73 1.97
C LEU A 122 10.12 -13.62 1.77
N GLY A 123 9.70 -12.36 1.64
CA GLY A 123 10.56 -11.19 1.45
C GLY A 123 11.18 -11.12 0.05
N LEU A 124 10.67 -11.88 -0.91
CA LEU A 124 11.16 -11.90 -2.30
C LEU A 124 10.63 -10.68 -3.09
N PRO A 125 11.21 -10.40 -4.28
CA PRO A 125 10.78 -9.30 -5.14
C PRO A 125 9.33 -9.41 -5.64
N LEU A 126 8.80 -8.30 -6.15
CA LEU A 126 7.41 -8.21 -6.65
C LEU A 126 7.19 -8.90 -8.01
N SER A 127 8.19 -8.94 -8.90
CA SER A 127 7.99 -9.42 -10.28
C SER A 127 8.44 -10.86 -10.49
N LEU A 128 7.71 -11.59 -11.36
CA LEU A 128 8.01 -12.97 -11.74
C LEU A 128 9.47 -13.15 -12.18
N GLU A 129 9.95 -12.23 -13.03
CA GLU A 129 11.34 -12.17 -13.47
C GLU A 129 12.32 -12.09 -12.29
N ASN A 130 12.12 -11.14 -11.37
CA ASN A 130 13.06 -10.94 -10.27
C ASN A 130 13.00 -12.09 -9.25
N VAL A 131 11.82 -12.65 -8.99
CA VAL A 131 11.69 -13.84 -8.12
C VAL A 131 12.43 -15.02 -8.73
N SER A 132 12.24 -15.29 -10.03
CA SER A 132 12.93 -16.38 -10.73
C SER A 132 14.46 -16.24 -10.69
N LYS A 133 14.99 -15.02 -10.86
CA LYS A 133 16.42 -14.72 -10.72
C LYS A 133 16.94 -14.93 -9.30
N VAL A 134 16.23 -14.44 -8.28
CA VAL A 134 16.63 -14.62 -6.87
C VAL A 134 16.63 -16.09 -6.45
N LEU A 135 15.66 -16.87 -6.95
CA LEU A 135 15.56 -18.31 -6.69
C LEU A 135 16.50 -19.15 -7.56
N GLY A 136 17.19 -18.54 -8.55
CA GLY A 136 18.13 -19.22 -9.44
C GLY A 136 17.45 -20.28 -10.31
N LEU A 137 16.27 -19.98 -10.84
CA LEU A 137 15.53 -20.92 -11.69
C LEU A 137 16.14 -20.98 -13.10
N GLU A 138 16.16 -22.18 -13.68
CA GLU A 138 16.63 -22.40 -15.07
C GLU A 138 15.65 -21.81 -16.08
N LYS A 139 14.34 -22.00 -15.82
CA LYS A 139 13.28 -21.38 -16.60
C LYS A 139 13.05 -19.98 -16.05
N GLN A 140 13.56 -18.99 -16.78
CA GLN A 140 13.31 -17.57 -16.50
C GLN A 140 12.40 -16.98 -17.56
N LYS A 141 11.70 -15.92 -17.17
CA LYS A 141 10.93 -15.06 -18.07
C LYS A 141 11.81 -14.55 -19.20
N LEU A 142 11.31 -14.59 -20.44
CA LEU A 142 12.06 -14.10 -21.61
C LEU A 142 12.23 -12.58 -21.52
N SER A 143 13.45 -12.09 -21.77
CA SER A 143 13.81 -10.68 -21.62
C SER A 143 13.10 -9.75 -22.62
N GLU A 144 12.69 -10.31 -23.76
CA GLU A 144 12.01 -9.66 -24.87
C GLU A 144 10.53 -9.41 -24.57
N GLY A 145 9.98 -10.02 -23.51
CA GLY A 145 8.56 -9.97 -23.16
C GLY A 145 7.99 -8.56 -23.05
N LYS A 146 8.75 -7.62 -22.46
CA LYS A 146 8.33 -6.21 -22.34
C LYS A 146 8.06 -5.57 -23.69
N ASN A 147 8.84 -5.91 -24.72
CA ASN A 147 8.65 -5.37 -26.06
C ASN A 147 7.43 -6.00 -26.74
N LEU A 148 7.17 -7.29 -26.50
CA LEU A 148 6.01 -8.00 -27.04
C LEU A 148 4.70 -7.49 -26.42
N ILE A 149 4.66 -7.31 -25.09
CA ILE A 149 3.54 -6.68 -24.38
C ILE A 149 3.27 -5.28 -24.96
N ARG A 150 4.31 -4.44 -25.07
CA ARG A 150 4.16 -3.10 -25.67
C ARG A 150 3.63 -3.12 -27.10
N TYR A 151 3.94 -4.17 -27.84
CA TYR A 151 3.55 -4.29 -29.25
C TYR A 151 2.11 -4.76 -29.40
N PHE A 152 1.69 -5.83 -28.70
CA PHE A 152 0.38 -6.47 -28.88
C PHE A 152 -0.68 -6.05 -27.85
N CYS A 153 -0.28 -5.73 -26.61
CA CYS A 153 -1.19 -5.47 -25.49
C CYS A 153 -1.52 -3.98 -25.28
N MET A 154 -0.83 -3.08 -25.99
CA MET A 154 -1.00 -1.63 -25.87
C MET A 154 -1.34 -0.99 -27.21
N PRO A 155 -2.07 0.15 -27.22
CA PRO A 155 -2.24 0.97 -28.41
C PRO A 155 -0.89 1.41 -28.99
N CYS A 156 -0.81 1.49 -30.32
CA CYS A 156 0.35 2.03 -31.01
C CYS A 156 0.03 3.40 -31.63
N LYS A 157 1.02 4.29 -31.66
CA LYS A 157 0.85 5.60 -32.31
C LYS A 157 0.67 5.40 -33.82
N PRO A 158 -0.29 6.10 -34.47
CA PRO A 158 -0.46 6.02 -35.91
C PRO A 158 0.72 6.69 -36.61
N THR A 159 1.47 5.93 -37.40
CA THR A 159 2.60 6.42 -38.19
C THR A 159 2.43 6.07 -39.66
N LYS A 160 3.17 6.73 -40.56
CA LYS A 160 3.15 6.35 -41.99
C LYS A 160 3.65 4.91 -42.19
N THR A 161 4.66 4.49 -41.43
CA THR A 161 5.30 3.17 -41.52
C THR A 161 4.41 2.02 -41.06
N ASN A 162 3.49 2.25 -40.12
CA ASN A 162 2.57 1.20 -39.65
C ASN A 162 1.19 1.24 -40.35
N GLY A 163 1.05 2.04 -41.42
CA GLY A 163 -0.22 2.20 -42.14
C GLY A 163 -1.26 3.02 -41.37
N LYS A 164 -0.83 3.92 -40.48
CA LYS A 164 -1.67 4.73 -39.57
C LYS A 164 -2.55 3.90 -38.63
N ARG A 165 -2.19 2.64 -38.37
CA ARG A 165 -2.92 1.80 -37.42
C ARG A 165 -2.73 2.29 -35.99
N THR A 166 -3.72 2.02 -35.15
CA THR A 166 -3.75 2.38 -33.73
C THR A 166 -3.55 1.16 -32.81
N ARG A 167 -3.52 -0.05 -33.37
CA ARG A 167 -3.29 -1.32 -32.67
C ARG A 167 -2.50 -2.29 -33.56
N ASN A 168 -1.65 -3.13 -32.96
CA ASN A 168 -1.05 -4.25 -33.67
C ASN A 168 -1.83 -5.54 -33.42
N LEU A 169 -2.15 -6.27 -34.49
CA LEU A 169 -2.83 -7.56 -34.47
C LEU A 169 -1.82 -8.68 -34.72
N PRO A 170 -2.13 -9.94 -34.37
CA PRO A 170 -1.29 -11.10 -34.68
C PRO A 170 -0.82 -11.15 -36.14
N SER A 171 -1.73 -10.82 -37.07
CA SER A 171 -1.47 -10.80 -38.51
C SER A 171 -0.46 -9.75 -38.98
N HIS A 172 -0.18 -8.72 -38.17
CA HIS A 172 0.80 -7.67 -38.53
C HIS A 172 2.25 -8.11 -38.32
N ASP A 173 2.50 -9.08 -37.43
CA ASP A 173 3.83 -9.64 -37.19
C ASP A 173 3.72 -11.08 -36.65
N PRO A 174 3.48 -12.08 -37.54
CA PRO A 174 3.28 -13.46 -37.13
C PRO A 174 4.47 -14.07 -36.39
N ILE A 175 5.70 -13.63 -36.70
CA ILE A 175 6.92 -14.13 -36.06
C ILE A 175 6.98 -13.67 -34.60
N LYS A 176 6.72 -12.38 -34.35
CA LYS A 176 6.58 -11.89 -32.97
C LYS A 176 5.41 -12.54 -32.25
N TRP A 177 4.32 -12.85 -32.95
CA TRP A 177 3.16 -13.52 -32.35
C TRP A 177 3.50 -14.93 -31.85
N GLU A 178 4.19 -15.75 -32.65
CA GLU A 178 4.68 -17.06 -32.19
C GLU A 178 5.63 -16.94 -31.00
N THR A 179 6.50 -15.94 -31.00
CA THR A 179 7.39 -15.65 -29.86
C THR A 179 6.58 -15.27 -28.62
N PHE A 180 5.48 -14.55 -28.79
CA PHE A 180 4.61 -14.12 -27.70
C PHE A 180 3.81 -15.30 -27.09
N LYS A 181 3.43 -16.29 -27.90
CA LYS A 181 2.85 -17.55 -27.40
C LYS A 181 3.83 -18.34 -26.54
N GLU A 182 5.09 -18.49 -26.97
CA GLU A 182 6.09 -19.16 -26.15
C GLU A 182 6.42 -18.36 -24.88
N TYR A 183 6.35 -17.02 -24.94
CA TYR A 183 6.48 -16.16 -23.76
C TYR A 183 5.36 -16.40 -22.73
N ASN A 184 4.08 -16.37 -23.13
CA ASN A 184 2.94 -16.63 -22.25
C ASN A 184 3.00 -18.05 -21.64
N LYS A 185 3.39 -19.05 -22.44
CA LYS A 185 3.69 -20.40 -21.94
C LYS A 185 4.80 -20.41 -20.89
N ARG A 186 5.90 -19.70 -21.16
CA ARG A 186 7.08 -19.64 -20.28
C ARG A 186 6.75 -19.02 -18.93
N ASP A 187 5.83 -18.06 -18.88
CA ASP A 187 5.42 -17.43 -17.63
C ASP A 187 4.71 -18.44 -16.71
N VAL A 188 3.80 -19.28 -17.21
CA VAL A 188 3.20 -20.39 -16.43
C VAL A 188 4.25 -21.41 -15.99
N GLU A 189 5.19 -21.79 -16.87
CA GLU A 189 6.27 -22.72 -16.49
C GLU A 189 7.17 -22.15 -15.39
N THR A 190 7.43 -20.85 -15.43
CA THR A 190 8.22 -20.14 -14.43
C THR A 190 7.45 -20.03 -13.12
N GLU A 191 6.16 -19.74 -13.16
CA GLU A 191 5.30 -19.72 -11.99
C GLU A 191 5.25 -21.09 -11.29
N LEU A 192 5.06 -22.18 -12.04
CA LEU A 192 5.08 -23.54 -11.50
C LEU A 192 6.39 -23.85 -10.76
N ALA A 193 7.53 -23.46 -11.33
CA ALA A 193 8.83 -23.64 -10.71
C ALA A 193 8.99 -22.79 -9.44
N ILE A 194 8.46 -21.56 -9.42
CA ILE A 194 8.42 -20.73 -8.20
C ILE A 194 7.55 -21.41 -7.15
N HIS A 195 6.31 -21.78 -7.50
CA HIS A 195 5.36 -22.44 -6.61
C HIS A 195 5.97 -23.70 -5.97
N GLU A 196 6.64 -24.55 -6.75
CA GLU A 196 7.36 -25.72 -6.23
C GLU A 196 8.45 -25.31 -5.22
N ARG A 197 9.27 -24.30 -5.51
CA ARG A 197 10.29 -23.81 -4.55
C ARG A 197 9.65 -23.28 -3.28
N LEU A 198 8.58 -22.47 -3.40
CA LEU A 198 7.91 -21.85 -2.26
C LEU A 198 7.18 -22.86 -1.38
N SER A 199 6.75 -24.01 -1.93
CA SER A 199 6.06 -25.08 -1.21
C SER A 199 6.78 -25.60 0.04
N HIS A 200 8.10 -25.42 0.11
CA HIS A 200 8.90 -25.71 1.30
C HIS A 200 8.62 -24.79 2.50
N PHE A 201 7.99 -23.63 2.26
CA PHE A 201 7.63 -22.63 3.24
C PHE A 201 6.18 -22.17 3.02
N PRO A 202 5.20 -23.02 3.32
CA PRO A 202 3.80 -22.71 3.07
C PRO A 202 3.37 -21.42 3.77
N LEU A 203 2.53 -20.65 3.06
CA LEU A 203 1.79 -19.55 3.65
C LEU A 203 0.72 -20.12 4.59
N PRO A 204 0.55 -19.60 5.81
CA PRO A 204 -0.52 -20.02 6.71
C PRO A 204 -1.91 -19.80 6.09
N ASN A 205 -2.87 -20.69 6.36
CA ASN A 205 -4.22 -20.60 5.79
C ASN A 205 -4.95 -19.30 6.16
N ASN A 206 -4.84 -18.86 7.41
CA ASN A 206 -5.42 -17.58 7.84
C ASN A 206 -4.90 -16.38 7.04
N GLU A 207 -3.68 -16.48 6.51
CA GLU A 207 -3.10 -15.43 5.68
C GLU A 207 -3.67 -15.44 4.25
N TRP A 208 -4.10 -16.61 3.76
CA TRP A 208 -4.93 -16.68 2.55
C TRP A 208 -6.32 -16.09 2.79
N ASP A 209 -6.94 -16.39 3.94
CA ASP A 209 -8.24 -15.79 4.29
C ASP A 209 -8.14 -14.25 4.32
N HIS A 210 -7.05 -13.70 4.88
CA HIS A 210 -6.77 -12.26 4.86
C HIS A 210 -6.58 -11.71 3.43
N TYR A 211 -5.91 -12.46 2.56
CA TYR A 211 -5.75 -12.09 1.15
C TYR A 211 -7.08 -12.08 0.40
N HIS A 212 -7.94 -13.07 0.66
CA HIS A 212 -9.27 -13.16 0.06
C HIS A 212 -10.15 -12.00 0.49
N LEU A 213 -10.17 -11.64 1.78
CA LEU A 213 -10.87 -10.45 2.25
C LEU A 213 -10.34 -9.16 1.60
N ASP A 214 -9.02 -9.02 1.41
CA ASP A 214 -8.45 -7.88 0.65
C ASP A 214 -8.97 -7.83 -0.79
N GLN A 215 -9.14 -9.00 -1.43
CA GLN A 215 -9.72 -9.07 -2.77
C GLN A 215 -11.19 -8.67 -2.77
N GLU A 216 -11.97 -9.08 -1.77
CA GLU A 216 -13.37 -8.67 -1.63
C GLU A 216 -13.51 -7.16 -1.41
N ILE A 217 -12.67 -6.57 -0.56
CA ILE A 217 -12.64 -5.12 -0.31
C ILE A 217 -12.31 -4.39 -1.62
N ASN A 218 -11.27 -4.83 -2.34
CA ASN A 218 -10.89 -4.23 -3.62
C ASN A 218 -11.97 -4.39 -4.71
N ASP A 219 -12.67 -5.54 -4.74
CA ASP A 219 -13.79 -5.78 -5.66
C ASP A 219 -14.99 -4.89 -5.36
N ARG A 220 -15.28 -4.67 -4.06
CA ARG A 220 -16.34 -3.78 -3.59
C ARG A 220 -16.04 -2.34 -4.00
N GLY A 221 -14.79 -1.91 -3.80
CA GLY A 221 -14.36 -0.54 -4.07
C GLY A 221 -15.06 0.48 -3.18
N ILE A 222 -14.88 1.77 -3.50
CA ILE A 222 -15.51 2.90 -2.81
C ILE A 222 -16.05 3.89 -3.86
N GLU A 223 -17.21 4.50 -3.61
CA GLU A 223 -17.81 5.46 -4.54
C GLU A 223 -17.15 6.83 -4.45
N ILE A 224 -17.10 7.53 -5.58
CA ILE A 224 -16.59 8.90 -5.68
C ILE A 224 -17.67 9.86 -6.17
N ASP A 225 -17.66 11.09 -5.64
CA ASP A 225 -18.47 12.20 -6.14
C ASP A 225 -17.85 12.75 -7.42
N ASN A 226 -18.23 12.18 -8.57
CA ASN A 226 -17.71 12.59 -9.88
C ASN A 226 -17.87 14.10 -10.13
N THR A 227 -18.98 14.70 -9.68
CA THR A 227 -19.19 16.15 -9.84
C THR A 227 -18.12 16.93 -9.08
N LEU A 228 -17.87 16.60 -7.82
CA LEU A 228 -16.81 17.26 -7.07
C LEU A 228 -15.42 17.03 -7.71
N VAL A 229 -15.14 15.83 -8.21
CA VAL A 229 -13.87 15.49 -8.86
C VAL A 229 -13.66 16.32 -10.14
N GLU A 230 -14.67 16.38 -11.01
CA GLU A 230 -14.66 17.12 -12.27
C GLU A 230 -14.50 18.62 -12.02
N GLU A 231 -15.30 19.19 -11.11
CA GLU A 231 -15.24 20.61 -10.77
C GLU A 231 -13.93 20.99 -10.07
N ALA A 232 -13.37 20.12 -9.22
CA ALA A 232 -12.06 20.36 -8.62
C ALA A 232 -10.92 20.38 -9.65
N ILE A 233 -11.01 19.56 -10.71
CA ILE A 233 -10.06 19.59 -11.83
C ILE A 233 -10.23 20.89 -12.63
N CYS A 234 -11.47 21.26 -12.96
CA CYS A 234 -11.75 22.49 -13.68
C CYS A 234 -11.28 23.74 -12.92
N PHE A 235 -11.51 23.79 -11.61
CA PHE A 235 -11.06 24.90 -10.78
C PHE A 235 -9.53 25.01 -10.74
N ASP A 236 -8.81 23.89 -10.56
CA ASP A 236 -7.34 23.91 -10.59
C ASP A 236 -6.77 24.32 -11.95
N ASP A 237 -7.38 23.88 -13.04
CA ASP A 237 -6.96 24.29 -14.38
C ASP A 237 -7.10 25.81 -14.56
N LYS A 238 -8.21 26.41 -14.11
CA LYS A 238 -8.41 27.88 -14.10
C LYS A 238 -7.36 28.58 -13.24
N LEU A 239 -7.17 28.14 -11.99
CA LEU A 239 -6.17 28.72 -11.08
C LEU A 239 -4.76 28.63 -11.66
N ARG A 240 -4.42 27.52 -12.32
CA ARG A 240 -3.10 27.34 -12.94
C ARG A 240 -2.92 28.21 -14.16
N GLU A 241 -3.95 28.40 -14.97
CA GLU A 241 -3.92 29.32 -16.10
C GLU A 241 -3.72 30.77 -15.64
N GLU A 242 -4.49 31.22 -14.66
CA GLU A 242 -4.39 32.57 -14.09
C GLU A 242 -3.04 32.83 -13.43
N ASN A 243 -2.58 31.90 -12.57
CA ASN A 243 -1.27 32.01 -11.93
C ASN A 243 -0.13 31.98 -12.95
N MET A 244 -0.24 31.18 -14.01
CA MET A 244 0.75 31.15 -15.09
C MET A 244 0.76 32.49 -15.84
N ASN A 245 -0.40 33.02 -16.22
CA ASN A 245 -0.52 34.29 -16.93
C ASN A 245 0.06 35.45 -16.09
N ARG A 246 -0.24 35.48 -14.79
CA ARG A 246 0.33 36.48 -13.87
C ARG A 246 1.84 36.32 -13.72
N ALA A 247 2.34 35.09 -13.64
CA ALA A 247 3.78 34.83 -13.58
C ALA A 247 4.48 35.26 -14.88
N ILE A 248 3.85 35.06 -16.05
CA ILE A 248 4.37 35.53 -17.35
C ILE A 248 4.41 37.07 -17.36
N GLU A 249 3.34 37.74 -16.91
CA GLU A 249 3.26 39.20 -16.86
C GLU A 249 4.38 39.82 -16.00
N LEU A 250 4.62 39.28 -14.81
CA LEU A 250 5.65 39.76 -13.88
C LEU A 250 7.08 39.46 -14.35
N THR A 251 7.28 38.29 -14.97
CA THR A 251 8.64 37.82 -15.28
C THR A 251 9.09 38.11 -16.71
N GLY A 252 8.15 38.22 -17.64
CA GLY A 252 8.41 38.27 -19.08
C GLY A 252 8.95 36.97 -19.66
N LEU A 253 8.92 35.86 -18.91
CA LEU A 253 9.40 34.55 -19.35
C LEU A 253 8.35 33.83 -20.19
N GLU A 254 8.78 33.11 -21.23
CA GLU A 254 7.89 32.22 -22.00
C GLU A 254 7.36 31.05 -21.15
N ASN A 255 8.16 30.58 -20.18
CA ASN A 255 7.75 29.52 -19.26
C ASN A 255 8.29 29.77 -17.84
N PRO A 256 7.56 30.56 -17.01
CA PRO A 256 7.92 30.81 -15.62
C PRO A 256 8.00 29.55 -14.74
N ASN A 257 7.39 28.45 -15.16
CA ASN A 257 7.45 27.17 -14.45
C ASN A 257 8.75 26.38 -14.71
N SER A 258 9.56 26.79 -15.69
CA SER A 258 10.89 26.22 -15.93
C SER A 258 11.85 26.60 -14.80
N PRO A 259 12.38 25.63 -14.01
CA PRO A 259 13.27 25.96 -12.90
C PRO A 259 14.54 26.67 -13.33
N MET A 260 15.00 26.45 -14.56
CA MET A 260 16.20 27.10 -15.09
C MET A 260 15.91 28.57 -15.41
N GLN A 261 14.85 28.86 -16.16
CA GLN A 261 14.48 30.22 -16.55
C GLN A 261 14.14 31.08 -15.32
N LEU A 262 13.39 30.52 -14.37
CA LEU A 262 13.00 31.25 -13.18
C LEU A 262 14.19 31.58 -12.26
N LYS A 263 15.15 30.66 -12.09
CA LYS A 263 16.37 30.94 -11.32
C LYS A 263 17.20 32.06 -11.94
N GLU A 264 17.35 32.07 -13.25
CA GLU A 264 18.07 33.15 -13.95
C GLU A 264 17.39 34.50 -13.73
N TRP A 265 16.06 34.54 -13.76
CA TRP A 265 15.30 35.76 -13.49
C TRP A 265 15.45 36.23 -12.02
N LEU A 266 15.34 35.31 -11.06
CA LEU A 266 15.50 35.62 -9.62
C LEU A 266 16.91 36.15 -9.31
N ASN A 267 17.95 35.52 -9.87
CA ASN A 267 19.33 35.99 -9.73
C ASN A 267 19.52 37.40 -10.31
N LYS A 268 18.91 37.71 -11.48
CA LYS A 268 18.94 39.06 -12.07
C LYS A 268 18.24 40.11 -11.21
N LYS A 269 17.23 39.71 -10.43
CA LYS A 269 16.52 40.57 -9.48
C LYS A 269 17.21 40.67 -8.11
N GLY A 270 18.39 40.07 -7.96
CA GLY A 270 19.21 40.16 -6.75
C GLY A 270 18.94 39.09 -5.69
N LEU A 271 18.13 38.08 -6.00
CA LEU A 271 17.90 36.94 -5.11
C LEU A 271 18.71 35.73 -5.59
N GLU A 272 19.87 35.48 -4.98
CA GLU A 272 20.70 34.32 -5.30
C GLU A 272 20.07 33.04 -4.72
N ILE A 273 19.53 32.20 -5.60
CA ILE A 273 18.93 30.91 -5.22
C ILE A 273 19.46 29.76 -6.09
N ASP A 274 20.02 28.74 -5.44
CA ASP A 274 20.62 27.56 -6.10
C ASP A 274 19.57 26.51 -6.49
N SER A 275 18.48 26.43 -5.72
CA SER A 275 17.43 25.44 -5.85
C SER A 275 16.04 26.02 -5.59
N LEU A 276 15.09 25.67 -6.46
CA LEU A 276 13.67 25.99 -6.30
C LEU A 276 12.90 24.86 -5.61
N ALA A 277 13.58 24.09 -4.76
CA ALA A 277 12.92 23.12 -3.89
C ALA A 277 12.07 23.84 -2.83
N LYS A 278 10.95 23.23 -2.42
CA LYS A 278 9.96 23.82 -1.51
C LYS A 278 10.58 24.56 -0.31
N LYS A 279 11.44 23.89 0.48
CA LYS A 279 12.10 24.49 1.65
C LYS A 279 12.96 25.73 1.33
N LYS A 280 13.60 25.76 0.15
CA LYS A 280 14.43 26.89 -0.29
C LYS A 280 13.58 28.07 -0.74
N VAL A 281 12.45 27.79 -1.41
CA VAL A 281 11.47 28.82 -1.79
C VAL A 281 10.81 29.42 -0.53
N GLU A 282 10.44 28.60 0.46
CA GLU A 282 9.91 29.06 1.75
C GLU A 282 10.89 30.00 2.47
N ALA A 283 12.17 29.60 2.59
CA ALA A 283 13.19 30.47 3.19
C ALA A 283 13.42 31.77 2.39
N ALA A 284 13.34 31.72 1.06
CA ALA A 284 13.48 32.91 0.23
C ALA A 284 12.33 33.90 0.41
N LEU A 285 11.10 33.41 0.64
CA LEU A 285 9.92 34.25 0.86
C LEU A 285 10.01 35.10 2.14
N GLU A 286 10.80 34.70 3.14
CA GLU A 286 11.00 35.47 4.37
C GLU A 286 11.68 36.82 4.13
N THR A 287 12.49 36.92 3.05
CA THR A 287 13.29 38.11 2.72
C THR A 287 12.89 38.75 1.40
N ALA A 288 12.08 38.07 0.58
CA ALA A 288 11.61 38.57 -0.69
C ALA A 288 10.60 39.73 -0.54
N THR A 289 10.66 40.69 -1.45
CA THR A 289 9.74 41.84 -1.51
C THR A 289 9.33 42.16 -2.95
N GLY A 290 8.21 42.87 -3.11
CA GLY A 290 7.68 43.26 -4.44
C GLY A 290 7.43 42.07 -5.37
N ASP A 291 7.67 42.28 -6.68
CA ASP A 291 7.47 41.27 -7.73
C ASP A 291 8.18 39.94 -7.46
N VAL A 292 9.34 39.97 -6.79
CA VAL A 292 10.10 38.75 -6.46
C VAL A 292 9.31 37.88 -5.48
N LYS A 293 8.67 38.50 -4.49
CA LYS A 293 7.84 37.79 -3.51
C LYS A 293 6.63 37.16 -4.20
N GLU A 294 5.92 37.95 -5.00
CA GLU A 294 4.72 37.48 -5.72
C GLU A 294 5.06 36.32 -6.68
N VAL A 295 6.16 36.41 -7.43
CA VAL A 295 6.61 35.32 -8.32
C VAL A 295 6.98 34.05 -7.54
N LEU A 296 7.58 34.18 -6.35
CA LEU A 296 7.87 33.02 -5.50
C LEU A 296 6.58 32.39 -4.93
N GLU A 297 5.57 33.19 -4.57
CA GLU A 297 4.24 32.73 -4.15
C GLU A 297 3.52 31.99 -5.30
N LEU A 298 3.46 32.61 -6.49
CA LEU A 298 2.93 31.97 -7.70
C LEU A 298 3.66 30.67 -8.05
N ARG A 299 4.99 30.64 -7.86
CA ARG A 299 5.78 29.43 -8.05
C ARG A 299 5.36 28.33 -7.07
N GLN A 300 5.12 28.67 -5.80
CA GLN A 300 4.63 27.70 -4.83
C GLN A 300 3.29 27.12 -5.28
N GLU A 301 2.33 27.97 -5.67
CA GLU A 301 1.01 27.54 -6.16
C GLU A 301 1.12 26.63 -7.40
N LEU A 302 1.83 27.06 -8.44
CA LEU A 302 2.04 26.29 -9.68
C LEU A 302 2.79 24.96 -9.46
N SER A 303 3.53 24.84 -8.35
CA SER A 303 4.27 23.63 -7.98
C SER A 303 3.45 22.65 -7.14
N LYS A 304 2.33 23.08 -6.55
CA LYS A 304 1.44 22.18 -5.81
C LYS A 304 0.86 21.16 -6.79
N SER A 305 0.77 19.92 -6.33
CA SER A 305 0.21 18.80 -7.11
C SER A 305 -1.13 18.32 -6.56
N SER A 306 -1.87 19.27 -5.98
CA SER A 306 -3.18 19.14 -5.31
C SER A 306 -4.15 18.25 -6.09
N VAL A 307 -4.21 18.40 -7.42
CA VAL A 307 -5.21 17.71 -8.23
C VAL A 307 -4.83 16.37 -8.84
N ARG A 308 -3.56 15.94 -8.71
CA ARG A 308 -3.17 14.62 -9.27
C ARG A 308 -4.01 13.49 -8.71
N LYS A 309 -4.56 13.65 -7.49
CA LYS A 309 -5.47 12.70 -6.88
C LYS A 309 -6.84 12.70 -7.55
N TYR A 310 -7.42 13.86 -7.88
CA TYR A 310 -8.67 13.95 -8.63
C TYR A 310 -8.52 13.37 -10.04
N THR A 311 -7.46 13.71 -10.77
CA THR A 311 -7.19 13.08 -12.08
C THR A 311 -7.00 11.56 -11.94
N SER A 312 -6.39 11.09 -10.84
CA SER A 312 -6.29 9.64 -10.57
C SER A 312 -7.67 9.01 -10.28
N MET A 313 -8.56 9.71 -9.58
CA MET A 313 -9.94 9.26 -9.34
C MET A 313 -10.69 9.10 -10.66
N GLU A 314 -10.62 10.10 -11.55
CA GLU A 314 -11.23 10.05 -12.88
C GLU A 314 -10.70 8.86 -13.71
N ASN A 315 -9.38 8.68 -13.74
CA ASN A 315 -8.75 7.57 -14.49
C ASN A 315 -9.15 6.17 -13.96
N VAL A 316 -9.47 6.05 -12.68
CA VAL A 316 -9.75 4.77 -12.01
C VAL A 316 -11.26 4.51 -11.89
N GLY A 317 -12.09 5.54 -12.02
CA GLY A 317 -13.54 5.47 -11.84
C GLY A 317 -14.19 4.45 -12.77
N GLY A 318 -14.77 3.40 -12.17
CA GLY A 318 -15.56 2.40 -12.88
C GLY A 318 -16.86 2.98 -13.44
N ASN A 319 -17.52 2.22 -14.30
CA ASN A 319 -18.81 2.66 -14.89
C ASN A 319 -19.93 2.84 -13.84
N ASP A 320 -19.76 2.25 -12.66
CA ASP A 320 -20.66 2.37 -11.51
C ASP A 320 -20.20 3.43 -10.51
N LYS A 321 -19.31 4.35 -10.91
CA LYS A 321 -18.73 5.43 -10.08
C LYS A 321 -17.89 4.95 -8.91
N ARG A 322 -17.57 3.65 -8.83
CA ARG A 322 -16.68 3.11 -7.80
C ARG A 322 -15.27 2.98 -8.31
N VAL A 323 -14.31 3.35 -7.47
CA VAL A 323 -12.89 3.14 -7.69
C VAL A 323 -12.45 1.87 -6.96
N ARG A 324 -11.66 1.03 -7.64
CA ARG A 324 -11.30 -0.33 -7.20
C ARG A 324 -9.81 -0.60 -7.30
N GLY A 325 -9.33 -1.63 -6.60
CA GLY A 325 -7.91 -2.00 -6.62
C GLY A 325 -7.01 -0.97 -5.93
N LEU A 326 -7.53 -0.26 -4.92
CA LEU A 326 -6.84 0.83 -4.24
C LEU A 326 -5.83 0.33 -3.21
N ILE A 327 -5.92 -0.93 -2.79
CA ILE A 327 -5.08 -1.53 -1.76
C ILE A 327 -4.33 -2.72 -2.35
N GLN A 328 -3.04 -2.81 -2.06
CA GLN A 328 -2.23 -3.99 -2.31
C GLN A 328 -1.90 -4.72 -1.01
N PHE A 329 -2.32 -5.98 -0.93
CA PHE A 329 -1.87 -6.97 0.06
C PHE A 329 -0.35 -7.17 0.02
N TYR A 330 0.32 -7.20 1.18
CA TYR A 330 1.80 -7.27 1.28
C TYR A 330 2.57 -6.16 0.57
N GLY A 331 1.97 -4.98 0.44
CA GLY A 331 2.63 -3.79 -0.09
C GLY A 331 3.97 -3.45 0.56
N ALA A 332 4.06 -3.62 1.88
CA ALA A 332 5.31 -3.59 2.63
C ALA A 332 5.73 -5.02 3.00
N ASN A 333 6.44 -5.69 2.09
CA ASN A 333 6.69 -7.13 2.18
C ASN A 333 7.44 -7.61 3.44
N ARG A 334 8.15 -6.74 4.17
CA ARG A 334 8.81 -7.11 5.44
C ARG A 334 7.84 -7.32 6.58
N THR A 335 6.91 -6.39 6.75
CA THR A 335 5.97 -6.39 7.88
C THR A 335 4.64 -7.01 7.51
N GLY A 336 4.38 -7.13 6.21
CA GLY A 336 3.10 -7.57 5.65
C GLY A 336 2.04 -6.48 5.65
N ARG A 337 2.37 -5.22 6.01
CA ARG A 337 1.44 -4.09 5.89
C ARG A 337 0.98 -3.92 4.43
N TYR A 338 -0.28 -3.56 4.29
CA TYR A 338 -0.89 -3.19 3.02
C TYR A 338 -0.32 -1.86 2.52
N SER A 339 -0.41 -1.61 1.22
CA SER A 339 -0.03 -0.31 0.64
C SER A 339 -1.06 0.22 -0.32
N GLY A 340 -1.28 1.53 -0.32
CA GLY A 340 -2.12 2.19 -1.31
C GLY A 340 -1.57 2.09 -2.74
N ARG A 341 -2.46 1.91 -3.72
CA ARG A 341 -2.21 1.94 -5.16
C ARG A 341 -3.14 2.92 -5.85
N LEU A 342 -2.82 3.27 -7.10
CA LEU A 342 -3.57 4.21 -7.92
C LEU A 342 -3.71 5.57 -7.22
N ILE A 343 -4.86 5.86 -6.62
CA ILE A 343 -5.10 7.07 -5.84
C ILE A 343 -4.21 7.13 -4.58
N GLN A 344 -3.71 5.99 -4.08
CA GLN A 344 -2.92 5.86 -2.85
C GLN A 344 -3.64 6.48 -1.63
N VAL A 345 -4.76 5.87 -1.23
CA VAL A 345 -5.63 6.35 -0.14
C VAL A 345 -4.93 6.51 1.22
N GLN A 346 -3.81 5.82 1.43
CA GLN A 346 -2.97 5.95 2.63
C GLN A 346 -2.14 7.24 2.66
N ASN A 347 -1.99 7.93 1.53
CA ASN A 347 -1.20 9.17 1.40
C ASN A 347 -2.09 10.40 1.18
N LEU A 348 -3.35 10.37 1.65
CA LEU A 348 -4.26 11.50 1.53
C LEU A 348 -3.99 12.53 2.62
N ARG A 349 -3.95 13.81 2.23
CA ARG A 349 -3.78 14.94 3.16
C ARG A 349 -4.89 14.94 4.21
N ARG A 350 -4.57 15.29 5.46
CA ARG A 350 -5.55 15.44 6.54
C ARG A 350 -6.38 16.73 6.33
N ASN A 351 -7.65 16.69 6.76
CA ASN A 351 -8.55 17.84 6.80
C ASN A 351 -8.23 18.70 8.02
N ASN A 352 -8.02 20.01 7.83
CA ASN A 352 -7.87 21.02 8.89
C ASN A 352 -8.79 22.24 8.66
N LEU A 353 -9.61 22.22 7.60
CA LEU A 353 -10.49 23.31 7.18
C LEU A 353 -11.73 23.34 8.08
N LYS A 354 -12.03 24.49 8.68
CA LYS A 354 -13.18 24.64 9.61
C LYS A 354 -14.51 24.40 8.90
N ASP A 355 -14.74 25.02 7.75
CA ASP A 355 -16.00 24.95 7.01
C ASP A 355 -15.91 23.97 5.83
N LEU A 356 -15.46 22.74 6.11
CA LEU A 356 -15.19 21.73 5.09
C LEU A 356 -16.41 21.43 4.20
N LYS A 357 -17.61 21.32 4.80
CA LYS A 357 -18.86 21.05 4.06
C LYS A 357 -19.27 22.22 3.14
N LEU A 358 -19.05 23.47 3.57
CA LEU A 358 -19.31 24.65 2.75
C LEU A 358 -18.35 24.72 1.57
N ALA A 359 -17.04 24.59 1.82
CA ALA A 359 -16.03 24.59 0.77
C ALA A 359 -16.28 23.48 -0.27
N ARG A 360 -16.64 22.29 0.20
CA ARG A 360 -17.04 21.16 -0.66
C ARG A 360 -18.24 21.51 -1.54
N GLY A 361 -19.27 22.14 -0.97
CA GLY A 361 -20.47 22.57 -1.69
C GLY A 361 -20.15 23.59 -2.77
N LEU A 362 -19.43 24.65 -2.42
CA LEU A 362 -19.05 25.71 -3.35
C LEU A 362 -18.24 25.20 -4.54
N VAL A 363 -17.24 24.33 -4.32
CA VAL A 363 -16.49 23.72 -5.43
C VAL A 363 -17.41 22.86 -6.30
N ARG A 364 -18.26 22.04 -5.69
CA ARG A 364 -19.19 21.16 -6.43
C ARG A 364 -20.25 21.93 -7.24
N ASP A 365 -20.64 23.12 -6.78
CA ASP A 365 -21.62 23.99 -7.43
C ASP A 365 -20.97 25.01 -8.39
N SER A 366 -19.68 24.86 -8.68
CA SER A 366 -18.89 25.74 -9.55
C SER A 366 -18.75 27.21 -9.08
N GLU A 367 -18.94 27.47 -7.79
CA GLU A 367 -18.88 28.80 -7.14
C GLU A 367 -17.43 29.18 -6.77
N TYR A 368 -16.54 29.22 -7.75
CA TYR A 368 -15.09 29.37 -7.55
C TYR A 368 -14.70 30.75 -7.01
N GLU A 369 -15.35 31.81 -7.51
CA GLU A 369 -15.11 33.19 -7.06
C GLU A 369 -15.41 33.33 -5.57
N THR A 370 -16.43 32.63 -5.08
CA THR A 370 -16.77 32.59 -3.65
C THR A 370 -15.67 31.90 -2.83
N ILE A 371 -15.04 30.84 -3.36
CA ILE A 371 -13.88 30.21 -2.70
C ILE A 371 -12.71 31.19 -2.59
N GLU A 372 -12.39 31.91 -3.67
CA GLU A 372 -11.30 32.89 -3.67
C GLU A 372 -11.55 34.06 -2.71
N LEU A 373 -12.80 34.45 -2.53
CA LEU A 373 -13.19 35.50 -1.58
C LEU A 373 -13.14 35.03 -0.11
N LEU A 374 -13.48 33.77 0.16
CA LEU A 374 -13.63 33.25 1.52
C LEU A 374 -12.37 32.57 2.07
N PHE A 375 -11.47 32.10 1.22
CA PHE A 375 -10.31 31.30 1.62
C PHE A 375 -9.00 31.85 1.07
N ASP A 376 -8.00 31.95 1.94
CA ASP A 376 -6.68 32.52 1.59
C ASP A 376 -5.92 31.74 0.51
N SER A 377 -6.20 30.43 0.35
CA SER A 377 -5.53 29.58 -0.64
C SER A 377 -6.49 28.55 -1.26
N PRO A 378 -7.07 28.85 -2.43
CA PRO A 378 -7.92 27.92 -3.17
C PRO A 378 -7.27 26.55 -3.45
N SER A 379 -5.99 26.53 -3.82
CA SER A 379 -5.24 25.27 -4.02
C SER A 379 -5.12 24.43 -2.74
N ASP A 380 -5.01 25.10 -1.58
CA ASP A 380 -5.00 24.41 -0.29
C ASP A 380 -6.38 23.83 0.00
N VAL A 381 -7.46 24.59 -0.24
CA VAL A 381 -8.85 24.11 -0.15
C VAL A 381 -9.04 22.85 -0.99
N LEU A 382 -8.69 22.89 -2.28
CA LEU A 382 -8.75 21.73 -3.17
C LEU A 382 -7.97 20.53 -2.63
N SER A 383 -6.81 20.76 -2.02
CA SER A 383 -6.00 19.71 -1.39
C SER A 383 -6.65 19.09 -0.16
N GLN A 384 -7.40 19.87 0.62
CA GLN A 384 -8.13 19.37 1.80
C GLN A 384 -9.41 18.63 1.41
N LEU A 385 -10.02 18.99 0.28
CA LEU A 385 -11.26 18.37 -0.18
C LEU A 385 -11.08 16.96 -0.76
N ILE A 386 -9.85 16.51 -1.02
CA ILE A 386 -9.59 15.21 -1.69
C ILE A 386 -10.26 14.04 -0.97
N ARG A 387 -10.22 14.01 0.37
CA ARG A 387 -10.90 12.94 1.14
C ARG A 387 -12.42 12.97 0.95
N THR A 388 -13.00 14.17 0.86
CA THR A 388 -14.45 14.37 0.76
C THR A 388 -15.05 13.96 -0.59
N ALA A 389 -14.19 13.66 -1.57
CA ALA A 389 -14.60 13.07 -2.84
C ALA A 389 -15.03 11.62 -2.70
N PHE A 390 -14.58 10.90 -1.67
CA PHE A 390 -15.09 9.57 -1.38
C PHE A 390 -16.42 9.68 -0.62
N ILE A 391 -17.46 9.05 -1.15
CA ILE A 391 -18.82 9.09 -0.61
C ILE A 391 -19.38 7.67 -0.45
N PRO A 392 -20.29 7.44 0.49
CA PRO A 392 -21.04 6.19 0.57
C PRO A 392 -22.05 6.12 -0.57
N LYS A 393 -22.56 4.92 -0.90
CA LYS A 393 -23.69 4.79 -1.83
C LYS A 393 -24.95 5.44 -1.25
N GLU A 394 -25.92 5.69 -2.12
CA GLU A 394 -27.19 6.30 -1.75
C GLU A 394 -27.89 5.56 -0.60
N GLY A 395 -28.36 6.30 0.42
CA GLY A 395 -29.00 5.74 1.62
C GLY A 395 -28.03 5.17 2.67
N TYR A 396 -26.72 5.32 2.48
CA TYR A 396 -25.68 4.86 3.40
C TYR A 396 -24.85 6.03 3.96
N ARG A 397 -24.06 5.73 4.98
CA ARG A 397 -23.08 6.61 5.62
C ARG A 397 -21.79 5.84 5.86
N PHE A 398 -20.69 6.53 6.14
CA PHE A 398 -19.48 5.87 6.62
C PHE A 398 -19.48 5.71 8.14
N ILE A 399 -18.99 4.55 8.59
CA ILE A 399 -18.44 4.35 9.93
C ILE A 399 -16.93 4.22 9.77
N VAL A 400 -16.18 5.12 10.39
CA VAL A 400 -14.72 5.14 10.36
C VAL A 400 -14.21 4.83 11.75
N SER A 401 -13.39 3.80 11.90
CA SER A 401 -12.81 3.40 13.19
C SER A 401 -11.33 3.10 13.06
N ASP A 402 -10.52 3.60 13.99
CA ASP A 402 -9.07 3.51 14.01
C ASP A 402 -8.57 2.94 15.34
N PHE A 403 -7.56 2.08 15.29
CA PHE A 403 -6.94 1.62 16.53
C PHE A 403 -6.12 2.72 17.20
N SER A 404 -6.44 3.04 18.45
CA SER A 404 -5.78 4.11 19.19
C SER A 404 -4.34 3.73 19.57
N ALA A 405 -3.35 4.28 18.89
CA ALA A 405 -1.92 4.10 19.16
C ALA A 405 -1.47 2.61 19.20
N ILE A 406 -1.95 1.80 18.26
CA ILE A 406 -1.73 0.34 18.23
C ILE A 406 -0.26 -0.06 18.35
N GLU A 407 0.64 0.61 17.63
CA GLU A 407 2.06 0.27 17.65
C GLU A 407 2.69 0.52 19.02
N ALA A 408 2.31 1.61 19.70
CA ALA A 408 2.80 1.92 21.05
C ALA A 408 2.31 0.89 22.06
N ARG A 409 1.04 0.44 21.94
CA ARG A 409 0.47 -0.63 22.77
C ARG A 409 1.20 -1.96 22.55
N VAL A 410 1.43 -2.34 21.30
CA VAL A 410 2.15 -3.57 20.92
C VAL A 410 3.61 -3.53 21.39
N LEU A 411 4.31 -2.42 21.19
CA LEU A 411 5.69 -2.23 21.66
C LEU A 411 5.79 -2.40 23.18
N SER A 412 4.89 -1.74 23.91
CA SER A 412 4.83 -1.82 25.38
C SER A 412 4.56 -3.24 25.87
N TRP A 413 3.64 -3.95 25.22
CA TRP A 413 3.30 -5.34 25.53
C TRP A 413 4.46 -6.31 25.28
N LEU A 414 5.20 -6.16 24.16
CA LEU A 414 6.37 -7.00 23.89
C LEU A 414 7.53 -6.73 24.86
N ALA A 415 7.70 -5.47 25.24
CA ALA A 415 8.74 -5.05 26.18
C ALA A 415 8.41 -5.47 27.62
N ASP A 416 7.14 -5.62 27.96
CA ASP A 416 6.62 -5.64 29.35
C ASP A 416 6.87 -4.30 30.07
N GLU A 417 6.64 -3.19 29.36
CA GLU A 417 6.78 -1.84 29.90
C GLU A 417 5.53 -1.44 30.70
N ARG A 418 5.50 -1.88 31.96
CA ARG A 418 4.30 -1.90 32.82
C ARG A 418 3.59 -0.57 32.91
N TRP A 419 4.33 0.50 33.13
CA TRP A 419 3.71 1.81 33.31
C TRP A 419 2.90 2.29 32.11
N ARG A 420 3.35 1.94 30.90
CA ARG A 420 2.63 2.28 29.66
C ARG A 420 1.37 1.45 29.55
N MET A 421 1.48 0.17 29.87
CA MET A 421 0.33 -0.73 29.89
C MET A 421 -0.72 -0.25 30.90
N ASP A 422 -0.30 0.19 32.09
CA ASP A 422 -1.19 0.77 33.11
C ASP A 422 -1.84 2.07 32.60
N ALA A 423 -1.06 2.96 31.98
CA ALA A 423 -1.59 4.19 31.36
C ALA A 423 -2.65 3.89 30.28
N PHE A 424 -2.40 2.89 29.44
CA PHE A 424 -3.35 2.43 28.43
C PHE A 424 -4.61 1.79 29.04
N GLN A 425 -4.46 1.08 30.15
CA GLN A 425 -5.58 0.49 30.90
C GLN A 425 -6.48 1.57 31.51
N ASP A 426 -5.87 2.63 32.01
CA ASP A 426 -6.54 3.77 32.64
C ASP A 426 -7.11 4.78 31.63
N GLY A 427 -6.94 4.56 30.31
CA GLY A 427 -7.40 5.48 29.26
C GLY A 427 -6.65 6.82 29.23
N LYS A 428 -5.41 6.86 29.74
CA LYS A 428 -4.60 8.08 29.81
C LYS A 428 -3.96 8.42 28.46
N ASP A 429 -3.72 9.71 28.23
CA ASP A 429 -2.98 10.17 27.05
C ASP A 429 -1.50 9.78 27.18
N ILE A 430 -1.07 8.78 26.41
CA ILE A 430 0.29 8.25 26.46
C ILE A 430 1.36 9.32 26.22
N TYR A 431 1.07 10.37 25.45
CA TYR A 431 2.03 11.43 25.18
C TYR A 431 2.22 12.35 26.39
N CYS A 432 1.14 12.60 27.14
CA CYS A 432 1.19 13.31 28.41
C CYS A 432 1.94 12.47 29.47
N GLU A 433 1.66 11.17 29.55
CA GLU A 433 2.33 10.27 30.49
C GLU A 433 3.83 10.13 30.19
N SER A 434 4.19 9.95 28.91
CA SER A 434 5.59 9.95 28.46
C SER A 434 6.28 11.26 28.81
N ALA A 435 5.67 12.41 28.50
CA ALA A 435 6.24 13.71 28.84
C ALA A 435 6.39 13.88 30.37
N SER A 436 5.40 13.46 31.15
CA SER A 436 5.44 13.59 32.60
C SER A 436 6.60 12.82 33.21
N ARG A 437 6.88 11.62 32.69
CA ARG A 437 8.01 10.79 33.13
C ARG A 437 9.36 11.33 32.65
N MET A 438 9.43 11.79 31.41
CA MET A 438 10.66 12.35 30.85
C MET A 438 11.12 13.61 31.59
N PHE A 439 10.17 14.48 31.98
CA PHE A 439 10.48 15.79 32.56
C PHE A 439 10.23 15.88 34.08
N GLY A 440 9.71 14.81 34.71
CA GLY A 440 9.46 14.76 36.15
C GLY A 440 8.37 15.71 36.65
N VAL A 441 7.47 16.16 35.78
CA VAL A 441 6.37 17.11 36.11
C VAL A 441 5.04 16.59 35.58
N PRO A 442 3.90 16.81 36.26
CA PRO A 442 2.59 16.45 35.70
C PRO A 442 2.31 17.21 34.40
N VAL A 443 1.96 16.48 33.34
CA VAL A 443 1.58 17.03 32.03
C VAL A 443 0.14 16.64 31.74
N GLU A 444 -0.70 17.63 31.50
CA GLU A 444 -2.08 17.47 31.06
C GLU A 444 -2.27 18.25 29.76
N LYS A 445 -3.12 17.74 28.84
CA LYS A 445 -3.28 18.31 27.49
C LYS A 445 -3.60 19.82 27.51
N ASN A 446 -4.42 20.26 28.47
CA ASN A 446 -4.83 21.65 28.65
C ASN A 446 -4.31 22.25 29.97
N GLY A 447 -3.24 21.69 30.55
CA GLY A 447 -2.64 22.15 31.81
C GLY A 447 -1.46 23.10 31.62
N VAL A 448 -0.89 23.57 32.74
CA VAL A 448 0.27 24.49 32.78
C VAL A 448 1.47 23.94 31.97
N ASN A 449 1.67 22.63 31.99
CA ASN A 449 2.75 21.95 31.26
C ASN A 449 2.31 21.35 29.92
N GLY A 450 1.13 21.70 29.39
CA GLY A 450 0.57 21.10 28.18
C GLY A 450 1.47 21.22 26.94
N HIS A 451 2.32 22.25 26.87
CA HIS A 451 3.33 22.42 25.81
C HIS A 451 4.33 21.25 25.74
N LEU A 452 4.63 20.58 26.86
CA LEU A 452 5.55 19.42 26.90
C LEU A 452 4.96 18.17 26.25
N ARG A 453 3.63 18.08 26.09
CA ARG A 453 2.96 16.98 25.40
C ARG A 453 3.48 16.81 23.98
N GLN A 454 3.80 17.91 23.29
CA GLN A 454 4.35 17.86 21.94
C GLN A 454 5.74 17.24 21.91
N LYS A 455 6.62 17.60 22.88
CA LYS A 455 7.94 16.97 23.04
C LYS A 455 7.80 15.47 23.34
N GLY A 456 6.88 15.10 24.23
CA GLY A 456 6.57 13.70 24.53
C GLY A 456 6.09 12.92 23.30
N LYS A 457 5.21 13.50 22.48
CA LYS A 457 4.76 12.91 21.21
C LYS A 457 5.89 12.67 20.22
N GLN A 458 6.78 13.65 20.04
CA GLN A 458 7.93 13.51 19.15
C GLN A 458 8.91 12.44 19.62
N ALA A 459 9.18 12.41 20.93
CA ALA A 459 10.03 11.37 21.52
C ALA A 459 9.41 9.99 21.34
N GLU A 460 8.10 9.86 21.55
CA GLU A 460 7.37 8.60 21.40
C GLU A 460 7.48 8.01 19.99
N LEU A 461 7.23 8.86 18.99
CA LEU A 461 7.28 8.45 17.59
C LEU A 461 8.73 8.22 17.11
N GLY A 462 9.67 9.05 17.56
CA GLY A 462 11.05 9.04 17.08
C GLY A 462 11.95 8.02 17.76
N CYS A 463 11.75 7.75 19.06
CA CYS A 463 12.70 6.98 19.87
C CYS A 463 12.33 5.50 20.02
N GLY A 464 11.06 5.12 19.83
CA GLY A 464 10.53 3.76 20.06
C GLY A 464 11.26 2.62 19.35
N TYR A 465 12.00 2.94 18.28
CA TYR A 465 12.73 1.97 17.46
C TYR A 465 14.21 2.35 17.29
N GLY A 466 14.82 2.90 18.34
CA GLY A 466 16.24 3.23 18.37
C GLY A 466 16.61 4.46 17.54
N GLY A 467 15.64 5.32 17.24
CA GLY A 467 15.92 6.63 16.68
C GLY A 467 16.76 7.47 17.65
N SER A 468 17.49 8.41 17.05
CA SER A 468 18.34 9.38 17.76
C SER A 468 18.04 10.78 17.19
N ILE A 469 18.92 11.76 17.44
CA ILE A 469 18.80 13.15 16.98
C ILE A 469 18.34 13.24 15.51
N GLY A 470 18.96 12.46 14.61
CA GLY A 470 18.61 12.47 13.18
C GLY A 470 17.16 12.06 12.88
N ALA A 471 16.59 11.14 13.66
CA ALA A 471 15.19 10.73 13.52
C ALA A 471 14.24 11.84 13.99
N LEU A 472 14.55 12.49 15.11
CA LEU A 472 13.76 13.63 15.61
C LEU A 472 13.79 14.81 14.62
N LYS A 473 14.97 15.12 14.05
CA LYS A 473 15.09 16.13 12.99
C LYS A 473 14.24 15.78 11.77
N ALA A 474 14.25 14.53 11.33
CA ALA A 474 13.45 14.09 10.19
C ALA A 474 11.92 14.15 10.45
N MET A 475 11.49 14.05 11.72
CA MET A 475 10.10 14.19 12.14
C MET A 475 9.66 15.65 12.35
N GLY A 476 10.54 16.61 12.08
CA GLY A 476 10.23 18.02 12.15
C GLY A 476 10.35 18.62 13.56
N ALA A 477 11.12 17.99 14.46
CA ALA A 477 11.27 18.48 15.84
C ALA A 477 11.73 19.95 15.90
N ILE A 478 12.66 20.34 15.04
CA ILE A 478 13.19 21.72 14.97
C ILE A 478 12.12 22.68 14.44
N GLU A 479 11.44 22.32 13.36
CA GLU A 479 10.33 23.10 12.80
C GLU A 479 9.16 23.27 13.79
N MET A 480 9.10 22.43 14.83
CA MET A 480 8.12 22.48 15.91
C MET A 480 8.61 23.23 17.16
N GLY A 481 9.76 23.90 17.09
CA GLY A 481 10.30 24.74 18.17
C GLY A 481 11.10 23.97 19.23
N ILE A 482 11.63 22.78 18.90
CA ILE A 482 12.61 22.08 19.76
C ILE A 482 14.01 22.50 19.34
N GLU A 483 14.77 23.06 20.29
CA GLU A 483 16.14 23.50 20.04
C GLU A 483 17.07 22.31 19.77
N GLU A 484 18.11 22.52 18.96
CA GLU A 484 18.98 21.43 18.51
C GLU A 484 19.75 20.77 19.65
N ASP A 485 20.14 21.53 20.66
CA ASP A 485 20.84 21.07 21.86
C ASP A 485 19.94 20.27 22.82
N GLU A 486 18.63 20.51 22.80
CA GLU A 486 17.64 19.72 23.58
C GLU A 486 17.43 18.31 23.02
N LEU A 487 17.74 18.06 21.74
CA LEU A 487 17.40 16.80 21.07
C LEU A 487 18.05 15.58 21.71
N GLN A 488 19.30 15.70 22.16
CA GLN A 488 20.00 14.59 22.82
C GLN A 488 19.36 14.29 24.18
N THR A 489 19.05 15.31 24.97
CA THR A 489 18.37 15.17 26.26
C THR A 489 17.01 14.49 26.09
N ILE A 490 16.23 14.87 25.06
CA ILE A 490 14.94 14.22 24.76
C ILE A 490 15.12 12.71 24.50
N VAL A 491 16.13 12.33 23.71
CA VAL A 491 16.43 10.93 23.42
C VAL A 491 16.81 10.18 24.70
N ASP A 492 17.67 10.76 25.53
CA ASP A 492 18.17 10.13 26.74
C ASP A 492 17.07 9.99 27.80
N SER A 493 16.31 11.05 28.07
CA SER A 493 15.16 11.02 28.99
C SER A 493 14.09 10.03 28.55
N TRP A 494 13.82 9.90 27.25
CA TRP A 494 12.88 8.88 26.77
C TRP A 494 13.41 7.47 27.03
N ARG A 495 14.70 7.20 26.79
CA ARG A 495 15.31 5.88 27.03
C ARG A 495 15.33 5.53 28.51
N GLU A 496 15.65 6.49 29.37
CA GLU A 496 15.61 6.34 30.83
C GLU A 496 14.20 6.05 31.35
N ALA A 497 13.18 6.71 30.76
CA ALA A 497 11.78 6.44 31.09
C ALA A 497 11.27 5.09 30.55
N ASN A 498 11.98 4.45 29.61
CA ASN A 498 11.54 3.25 28.88
C ASN A 498 12.61 2.13 28.85
N PRO A 499 13.13 1.70 30.01
CA PRO A 499 14.26 0.79 30.07
C PRO A 499 13.94 -0.59 29.48
N ASN A 500 12.70 -1.09 29.62
CA ASN A 500 12.34 -2.42 29.12
C ASN A 500 12.24 -2.44 27.59
N ILE A 501 11.82 -1.32 26.98
CA ILE A 501 11.81 -1.19 25.53
C ILE A 501 13.25 -1.15 24.99
N VAL A 502 14.15 -0.39 25.62
CA VAL A 502 15.56 -0.35 25.22
C VAL A 502 16.20 -1.73 25.36
N GLN A 503 15.93 -2.43 26.46
CA GLN A 503 16.43 -3.78 26.68
C GLN A 503 15.91 -4.77 25.62
N LEU A 504 14.64 -4.66 25.21
CA LEU A 504 14.06 -5.48 24.15
C LEU A 504 14.84 -5.36 22.84
N TRP A 505 15.29 -4.16 22.45
CA TRP A 505 16.08 -3.96 21.24
C TRP A 505 17.37 -4.79 21.28
N TRP A 506 18.12 -4.72 22.39
CA TRP A 506 19.39 -5.41 22.56
C TRP A 506 19.22 -6.92 22.68
N ASP A 507 18.17 -7.36 23.38
CA ASP A 507 17.87 -8.78 23.55
C ASP A 507 17.51 -9.44 22.21
N ILE A 508 16.70 -8.77 21.38
CA ILE A 508 16.36 -9.23 20.03
C ILE A 508 17.60 -9.28 19.14
N ASP A 509 18.46 -8.26 19.19
CA ASP A 509 19.73 -8.25 18.44
C ASP A 509 20.58 -9.47 18.79
N LYS A 510 20.80 -9.70 20.09
CA LYS A 510 21.59 -10.83 20.61
C LYS A 510 20.97 -12.17 20.21
N ALA A 511 19.65 -12.30 20.35
CA ALA A 511 18.92 -13.53 20.02
C ALA A 511 19.02 -13.87 18.52
N ILE A 512 18.83 -12.88 17.65
CA ILE A 512 18.95 -13.07 16.19
C ILE A 512 20.39 -13.39 15.80
N LYS A 513 21.38 -12.66 16.33
CA LYS A 513 22.80 -12.96 16.09
C LYS A 513 23.14 -14.40 16.49
N ASN A 514 22.64 -14.87 17.63
CA ASN A 514 22.83 -16.25 18.07
C ASN A 514 22.22 -17.25 17.08
N VAL A 515 20.97 -17.04 16.64
CA VAL A 515 20.29 -17.90 15.66
C VAL A 515 21.03 -17.96 14.33
N ILE A 516 21.53 -16.82 13.82
CA ILE A 516 22.29 -16.77 12.57
C ILE A 516 23.62 -17.52 12.71
N LYS A 517 24.36 -17.32 13.81
CA LYS A 517 25.66 -17.95 14.06
C LYS A 517 25.54 -19.46 14.26
N THR A 518 24.54 -19.90 15.02
CA THR A 518 24.36 -21.32 15.38
C THR A 518 23.46 -22.10 14.43
N ARG A 519 22.75 -21.40 13.52
CA ARG A 519 21.73 -21.97 12.63
C ARG A 519 20.68 -22.78 13.38
N SER A 520 20.27 -22.27 14.53
CA SER A 520 19.38 -22.96 15.47
C SER A 520 17.96 -22.40 15.42
N LYS A 521 17.09 -22.96 16.27
CA LYS A 521 15.75 -22.45 16.56
C LYS A 521 15.64 -22.20 18.06
N ILE A 522 15.20 -21.02 18.43
CA ILE A 522 14.99 -20.63 19.83
C ILE A 522 13.62 -20.00 20.02
N LYS A 523 13.10 -20.11 21.24
CA LYS A 523 11.95 -19.33 21.69
C LYS A 523 12.46 -18.08 22.41
N PHE A 524 11.94 -16.92 22.06
CA PHE A 524 12.26 -15.65 22.71
C PHE A 524 10.96 -14.96 23.09
N LYS A 525 10.64 -14.89 24.39
CA LYS A 525 9.33 -14.45 24.89
C LYS A 525 8.19 -15.18 24.15
N ASN A 526 7.29 -14.44 23.50
CA ASN A 526 6.17 -14.93 22.68
C ASN A 526 6.52 -15.13 21.19
N LEU A 527 7.79 -14.93 20.81
CA LEU A 527 8.31 -15.14 19.46
C LEU A 527 9.05 -16.48 19.35
N ALA A 528 9.15 -17.00 18.13
CA ALA A 528 10.10 -18.05 17.80
C ALA A 528 11.01 -17.61 16.66
N LEU A 529 12.32 -17.70 16.89
CA LEU A 529 13.36 -17.31 15.94
C LEU A 529 13.98 -18.60 15.38
N SER A 530 14.10 -18.71 14.06
CA SER A 530 14.72 -19.89 13.44
C SER A 530 15.52 -19.55 12.20
N TYR A 531 16.58 -20.32 11.95
CA TYR A 531 17.28 -20.34 10.68
C TYR A 531 16.90 -21.60 9.91
N GLU A 532 16.22 -21.45 8.78
CA GLU A 532 15.71 -22.57 7.99
C GLU A 532 16.08 -22.36 6.51
N LYS A 533 16.86 -23.30 5.94
CA LYS A 533 17.18 -23.33 4.50
C LYS A 533 17.65 -21.97 3.92
N GLY A 534 18.47 -21.25 4.67
CA GLY A 534 19.03 -19.96 4.23
C GLY A 534 18.16 -18.74 4.52
N ILE A 535 17.07 -18.89 5.27
CA ILE A 535 16.18 -17.80 5.67
C ILE A 535 16.15 -17.71 7.21
N LEU A 536 16.26 -16.51 7.76
CA LEU A 536 15.89 -16.24 9.16
C LEU A 536 14.39 -15.98 9.19
N PHE A 537 13.68 -16.74 10.02
CA PHE A 537 12.29 -16.51 10.33
C PHE A 537 12.13 -15.94 11.73
N ILE A 538 11.25 -14.95 11.85
CA ILE A 538 10.71 -14.47 13.12
C ILE A 538 9.22 -14.82 13.11
N LYS A 539 8.85 -15.91 13.80
CA LYS A 539 7.45 -16.31 13.97
C LYS A 539 6.81 -15.46 15.07
N LEU A 540 5.76 -14.76 14.69
CA LEU A 540 4.92 -13.92 15.54
C LEU A 540 3.96 -14.78 16.37
N PRO A 541 3.36 -14.21 17.44
CA PRO A 541 2.37 -14.90 18.25
C PRO A 541 1.13 -15.32 17.45
N SER A 542 0.74 -14.54 16.42
CA SER A 542 -0.32 -14.85 15.44
C SER A 542 -0.02 -16.11 14.60
N GLY A 543 1.21 -16.61 14.64
CA GLY A 543 1.67 -17.74 13.83
C GLY A 543 2.30 -17.34 12.50
N ARG A 544 2.08 -16.09 12.04
CA ARG A 544 2.72 -15.54 10.84
C ARG A 544 4.22 -15.39 11.02
N ARG A 545 4.98 -15.43 9.92
CA ARG A 545 6.45 -15.29 9.94
C ARG A 545 6.91 -14.06 9.17
N LEU A 546 7.87 -13.33 9.74
CA LEU A 546 8.72 -12.41 8.97
C LEU A 546 9.92 -13.20 8.43
N SER A 547 10.36 -12.86 7.22
CA SER A 547 11.35 -13.60 6.46
C SER A 547 12.53 -12.71 6.08
N TYR A 548 13.76 -13.16 6.36
CA TYR A 548 14.99 -12.45 6.00
C TYR A 548 15.90 -13.40 5.22
N VAL A 549 16.06 -13.15 3.92
CA VAL A 549 16.74 -14.05 2.98
C VAL A 549 18.26 -13.94 3.12
N LYS A 550 18.96 -15.08 3.14
CA LYS A 550 20.44 -15.20 3.28
C LYS A 550 21.04 -14.26 4.34
N PRO A 551 20.59 -14.38 5.60
CA PRO A 551 21.07 -13.54 6.68
C PRO A 551 22.48 -13.97 7.07
N ARG A 552 23.35 -12.99 7.37
CA ARG A 552 24.72 -13.22 7.83
C ARG A 552 25.19 -12.07 8.73
N MET A 553 26.23 -12.36 9.51
CA MET A 553 26.96 -11.33 10.23
C MET A 553 27.69 -10.41 9.24
N GLY A 554 27.66 -9.11 9.51
CA GLY A 554 28.36 -8.09 8.76
C GLY A 554 28.92 -7.02 9.69
N THR A 555 29.33 -5.90 9.09
CA THR A 555 29.81 -4.72 9.81
C THR A 555 28.86 -3.58 9.51
N ASN A 556 28.43 -2.84 10.53
CA ASN A 556 27.61 -1.63 10.35
C ASN A 556 28.47 -0.50 9.78
N ARG A 557 27.80 0.58 9.37
CA ARG A 557 28.44 1.85 8.95
C ARG A 557 29.40 2.48 9.97
N PHE A 558 29.38 2.04 11.23
CA PHE A 558 30.23 2.54 12.32
C PHE A 558 31.36 1.56 12.70
N GLY A 559 31.57 0.49 11.94
CA GLY A 559 32.64 -0.49 12.20
C GLY A 559 32.30 -1.58 13.23
N GLY A 560 31.10 -1.57 13.80
CA GLY A 560 30.62 -2.59 14.75
C GLY A 560 29.93 -3.79 14.10
N GLU A 561 29.78 -4.88 14.84
CA GLU A 561 29.10 -6.09 14.35
C GLU A 561 27.60 -5.84 14.07
N SER A 562 27.14 -6.16 12.85
CA SER A 562 25.76 -5.98 12.39
C SER A 562 25.16 -7.25 11.79
N ILE A 563 23.85 -7.24 11.55
CA ILE A 563 23.15 -8.28 10.81
C ILE A 563 22.87 -7.74 9.41
N THR A 564 23.15 -8.54 8.37
CA THR A 564 22.80 -8.20 6.99
C THR A 564 22.02 -9.32 6.33
N TYR A 565 21.11 -8.99 5.42
CA TYR A 565 20.30 -9.95 4.66
C TYR A 565 20.06 -9.45 3.23
N GLU A 566 19.63 -10.32 2.32
CA GLU A 566 19.23 -9.93 0.97
C GLU A 566 17.74 -9.58 0.94
N GLY A 567 17.41 -8.46 0.30
CA GLY A 567 16.04 -7.96 0.21
C GLY A 567 15.90 -6.83 -0.81
N THR A 568 14.66 -6.37 -1.01
CA THR A 568 14.35 -5.26 -1.92
C THR A 568 14.63 -3.91 -1.26
N GLY A 569 15.80 -3.34 -1.44
CA GLY A 569 16.21 -2.07 -0.83
C GLY A 569 15.57 -0.81 -1.43
N LEU A 570 16.18 0.35 -1.14
CA LEU A 570 15.67 1.65 -1.61
C LEU A 570 15.78 1.71 -3.14
N GLY A 571 14.67 2.04 -3.81
CA GLY A 571 14.60 2.06 -5.29
C GLY A 571 14.24 0.71 -5.94
N ASN A 572 13.63 -0.22 -5.20
CA ASN A 572 13.13 -1.50 -5.70
C ASN A 572 14.22 -2.45 -6.27
N LYS A 573 15.47 -2.30 -5.83
CA LYS A 573 16.58 -3.16 -6.23
C LYS A 573 16.80 -4.28 -5.22
N TRP A 574 17.15 -5.47 -5.71
CA TRP A 574 17.58 -6.57 -4.84
C TRP A 574 19.02 -6.31 -4.39
N GLU A 575 19.22 -6.12 -3.09
CA GLU A 575 20.51 -5.76 -2.52
C GLU A 575 20.68 -6.34 -1.12
N ARG A 576 21.87 -6.17 -0.55
CA ARG A 576 22.16 -6.57 0.83
C ARG A 576 21.88 -5.40 1.76
N ILE A 577 20.95 -5.62 2.69
CA ILE A 577 20.42 -4.61 3.61
C ILE A 577 21.01 -4.85 5.00
N GLU A 578 21.44 -3.78 5.66
CA GLU A 578 21.84 -3.78 7.07
C GLU A 578 20.61 -3.71 7.99
N SER A 579 20.64 -4.44 9.11
CA SER A 579 19.64 -4.37 10.17
C SER A 579 20.29 -4.53 11.55
N TYR A 580 19.54 -4.16 12.58
CA TYR A 580 19.94 -4.16 13.97
C TYR A 580 18.71 -4.35 14.87
N GLY A 581 18.93 -4.69 16.13
CA GLY A 581 17.88 -4.98 17.12
C GLY A 581 16.62 -4.12 17.04
N ALA A 582 16.76 -2.80 17.16
CA ALA A 582 15.60 -1.90 17.17
C ALA A 582 14.85 -1.89 15.82
N LYS A 583 15.55 -2.07 14.68
CA LYS A 583 14.89 -2.23 13.37
C LYS A 583 14.12 -3.54 13.25
N PHE A 584 14.60 -4.63 13.86
CA PHE A 584 13.82 -5.86 13.96
C PHE A 584 12.59 -5.68 14.85
N VAL A 585 12.72 -4.98 15.97
CA VAL A 585 11.60 -4.66 16.86
C VAL A 585 10.54 -3.83 16.13
N GLU A 586 10.93 -2.81 15.37
CA GLU A 586 10.00 -2.05 14.51
C GLU A 586 9.22 -2.96 13.56
N ASN A 587 9.92 -3.83 12.84
CA ASN A 587 9.27 -4.76 11.91
C ASN A 587 8.29 -5.70 12.63
N ILE A 588 8.67 -6.22 13.81
CA ILE A 588 7.83 -7.10 14.63
C ILE A 588 6.57 -6.36 15.10
N VAL A 589 6.71 -5.13 15.61
CA VAL A 589 5.59 -4.33 16.11
C VAL A 589 4.62 -3.96 14.99
N GLN A 590 5.14 -3.47 13.86
CA GLN A 590 4.33 -3.15 12.69
C GLN A 590 3.61 -4.38 12.12
N ALA A 591 4.27 -5.54 12.16
CA ALA A 591 3.70 -6.80 11.71
C ALA A 591 2.57 -7.29 12.64
N ILE A 592 2.78 -7.27 13.96
CA ILE A 592 1.74 -7.63 14.92
C ILE A 592 0.55 -6.67 14.85
N SER A 593 0.80 -5.36 14.70
CA SER A 593 -0.26 -4.36 14.55
C SER A 593 -1.12 -4.64 13.31
N ARG A 594 -0.47 -5.00 12.19
CA ARG A 594 -1.19 -5.44 10.99
C ARG A 594 -2.01 -6.71 11.24
N ASP A 595 -1.50 -7.67 12.00
CA ASP A 595 -2.22 -8.93 12.25
C ASP A 595 -3.48 -8.69 13.07
N ILE A 596 -3.42 -7.75 14.02
CA ILE A 596 -4.57 -7.30 14.80
C ILE A 596 -5.62 -6.67 13.88
N LEU A 597 -5.20 -5.78 12.97
CA LEU A 597 -6.10 -5.17 11.99
C LEU A 597 -6.72 -6.23 11.06
N ALA A 598 -5.92 -7.16 10.53
CA ALA A 598 -6.43 -8.20 9.64
C ALA A 598 -7.49 -9.06 10.33
N GLU A 599 -7.25 -9.50 11.57
CA GLU A 599 -8.25 -10.26 12.32
C GLU A 599 -9.49 -9.42 12.69
N ALA A 600 -9.33 -8.11 12.97
CA ALA A 600 -10.45 -7.22 13.20
C ALA A 600 -11.32 -7.07 11.95
N MET A 601 -10.70 -6.88 10.78
CA MET A 601 -11.42 -6.85 9.50
C MET A 601 -12.15 -8.17 9.21
N MET A 602 -11.54 -9.32 9.55
CA MET A 602 -12.21 -10.63 9.43
C MET A 602 -13.44 -10.71 10.33
N ARG A 603 -13.36 -10.25 11.59
CA ARG A 603 -14.51 -10.22 12.51
C ARG A 603 -15.61 -9.31 11.99
N LEU A 604 -15.27 -8.09 11.56
CA LEU A 604 -16.22 -7.14 10.99
C LEU A 604 -16.92 -7.71 9.74
N SER A 605 -16.16 -8.29 8.80
CA SER A 605 -16.74 -8.91 7.61
C SER A 605 -17.68 -10.06 7.96
N LYS A 606 -17.33 -10.88 8.95
CA LYS A 606 -18.17 -12.00 9.43
C LYS A 606 -19.49 -11.54 10.07
N GLU A 607 -19.48 -10.40 10.76
CA GLU A 607 -20.70 -9.77 11.30
C GLU A 607 -21.52 -9.05 10.20
N GLY A 608 -21.05 -9.04 8.96
CA GLY A 608 -21.76 -8.49 7.80
C GLY A 608 -21.45 -7.04 7.47
N PHE A 609 -20.41 -6.45 8.08
CA PHE A 609 -20.00 -5.08 7.76
C PHE A 609 -19.34 -4.98 6.38
N GLU A 610 -19.76 -4.00 5.58
CA GLU A 610 -19.21 -3.75 4.24
C GLU A 610 -17.98 -2.83 4.31
N ILE A 611 -16.79 -3.41 4.52
CA ILE A 611 -15.53 -2.67 4.49
C ILE A 611 -15.21 -2.25 3.04
N VAL A 612 -15.06 -0.96 2.78
CA VAL A 612 -14.81 -0.42 1.43
C VAL A 612 -13.36 0.00 1.20
N MET A 613 -12.68 0.39 2.27
CA MET A 613 -11.25 0.62 2.27
C MET A 613 -10.72 0.57 3.71
N HIS A 614 -9.41 0.63 3.85
CA HIS A 614 -8.75 0.81 5.13
C HIS A 614 -7.48 1.65 4.94
N VAL A 615 -7.13 2.45 5.95
CA VAL A 615 -6.03 3.42 5.89
C VAL A 615 -5.15 3.27 7.13
N HIS A 616 -3.96 2.70 6.94
CA HIS A 616 -3.09 2.29 8.05
C HIS A 616 -3.81 1.32 8.99
N ASP A 617 -4.19 1.78 10.18
CA ASP A 617 -4.84 1.00 11.25
C ASP A 617 -6.34 1.31 11.36
N GLU A 618 -6.87 2.10 10.41
CA GLU A 618 -8.28 2.53 10.29
C GLU A 618 -9.04 1.68 9.28
N VAL A 619 -10.27 1.30 9.61
CA VAL A 619 -11.26 0.72 8.69
C VAL A 619 -12.31 1.75 8.29
N VAL A 620 -12.75 1.69 7.04
CA VAL A 620 -13.87 2.50 6.53
C VAL A 620 -14.96 1.56 6.06
N ILE A 621 -16.11 1.65 6.72
CA ILE A 621 -17.27 0.79 6.51
C ILE A 621 -18.39 1.61 5.92
N GLU A 622 -19.05 1.05 4.92
CA GLU A 622 -20.28 1.60 4.35
C GLU A 622 -21.48 0.95 5.04
N ALA A 623 -22.27 1.73 5.80
CA ALA A 623 -23.40 1.23 6.60
C ALA A 623 -24.72 1.94 6.23
N PRO A 624 -25.87 1.24 6.19
CA PRO A 624 -27.15 1.88 5.96
C PRO A 624 -27.45 2.93 7.03
N ILE A 625 -28.04 4.07 6.63
CA ILE A 625 -28.42 5.11 7.59
C ILE A 625 -29.41 4.53 8.61
N GLY A 626 -29.16 4.79 9.91
CA GLY A 626 -29.97 4.28 11.01
C GLY A 626 -29.71 2.81 11.39
N ARG A 627 -28.72 2.13 10.79
CA ARG A 627 -28.26 0.80 11.21
C ARG A 627 -26.80 0.82 11.66
N SER A 628 -26.52 -0.02 12.66
CA SER A 628 -25.23 -0.11 13.35
C SER A 628 -24.75 1.21 13.95
N SER A 629 -23.77 1.15 14.82
CA SER A 629 -23.16 2.34 15.41
C SER A 629 -21.64 2.25 15.42
N ILE A 630 -20.99 3.41 15.57
CA ILE A 630 -19.54 3.44 15.77
C ILE A 630 -19.12 2.64 17.00
N GLU A 631 -19.90 2.64 18.09
CA GLU A 631 -19.60 1.86 19.29
C GLU A 631 -19.60 0.36 19.01
N GLU A 632 -20.55 -0.14 18.21
CA GLU A 632 -20.59 -1.55 17.80
C GLU A 632 -19.31 -1.95 17.04
N VAL A 633 -18.88 -1.13 16.08
CA VAL A 633 -17.65 -1.35 15.31
C VAL A 633 -16.42 -1.29 16.22
N ASN A 634 -16.36 -0.32 17.13
CA ASN A 634 -15.27 -0.18 18.09
C ASN A 634 -15.16 -1.40 19.01
N GLU A 635 -16.27 -1.92 19.53
CA GLU A 635 -16.27 -3.14 20.36
C GLU A 635 -15.70 -4.34 19.60
N ILE A 636 -16.07 -4.52 18.32
CA ILE A 636 -15.54 -5.61 17.48
C ILE A 636 -14.04 -5.45 17.22
N MET A 637 -13.58 -4.22 16.97
CA MET A 637 -12.16 -3.93 16.77
C MET A 637 -11.34 -4.19 18.02
N LYS A 638 -11.84 -3.78 19.20
CA LYS A 638 -11.16 -3.95 20.51
C LYS A 638 -11.05 -5.39 20.99
N VAL A 639 -11.75 -6.35 20.38
CA VAL A 639 -11.64 -7.77 20.73
C VAL A 639 -10.17 -8.21 20.67
N GLN A 640 -9.62 -8.57 21.84
CA GLN A 640 -8.26 -9.09 21.97
C GLN A 640 -8.13 -10.45 21.27
N PRO A 641 -7.19 -10.60 20.32
CA PRO A 641 -6.86 -11.90 19.75
C PRO A 641 -6.41 -12.90 20.81
N ILE A 642 -6.77 -14.18 20.66
CA ILE A 642 -6.44 -15.25 21.61
C ILE A 642 -4.92 -15.35 21.86
N TRP A 643 -4.11 -15.09 20.83
CA TRP A 643 -2.65 -15.12 20.91
C TRP A 643 -2.01 -13.86 21.52
N ALA A 644 -2.79 -12.79 21.73
CA ALA A 644 -2.34 -11.49 22.22
C ALA A 644 -2.73 -11.25 23.69
N LYS A 645 -2.75 -12.30 24.53
CA LYS A 645 -3.17 -12.19 25.93
C LYS A 645 -2.42 -11.08 26.67
N GLY A 646 -3.19 -10.19 27.30
CA GLY A 646 -2.67 -9.05 28.07
C GLY A 646 -2.35 -7.80 27.24
N LEU A 647 -2.53 -7.83 25.92
CA LEU A 647 -2.47 -6.63 25.08
C LEU A 647 -3.78 -5.85 25.19
N ILE A 648 -3.71 -4.63 25.70
CA ILE A 648 -4.88 -3.76 25.86
C ILE A 648 -5.11 -3.02 24.55
N LEU A 649 -6.17 -3.40 23.83
CA LEU A 649 -6.59 -2.75 22.59
C LEU A 649 -7.63 -1.68 22.89
N ASP A 650 -7.61 -0.63 22.08
CA ASP A 650 -8.60 0.42 22.11
C ASP A 650 -8.83 0.93 20.68
N ALA A 651 -10.05 1.39 20.40
CA ALA A 651 -10.45 1.87 19.09
C ALA A 651 -11.43 3.03 19.28
N ASP A 652 -11.27 4.04 18.44
CA ASP A 652 -12.11 5.22 18.44
C ASP A 652 -12.39 5.65 17.00
N GLY A 653 -13.46 6.40 16.79
CA GLY A 653 -13.89 6.74 15.45
C GLY A 653 -15.13 7.61 15.41
N PHE A 654 -15.68 7.78 14.21
CA PHE A 654 -16.77 8.68 13.95
C PHE A 654 -17.60 8.23 12.74
N GLU A 655 -18.75 8.88 12.58
CA GLU A 655 -19.65 8.67 11.45
C GLU A 655 -19.64 9.88 10.53
N CYS A 656 -19.68 9.68 9.22
CA CYS A 656 -19.67 10.79 8.28
C CYS A 656 -20.41 10.50 6.96
N GLU A 657 -20.89 11.57 6.31
CA GLU A 657 -21.58 11.54 5.01
C GLU A 657 -20.60 11.47 3.82
N PHE A 658 -19.33 11.78 4.06
CA PHE A 658 -18.22 11.68 3.12
C PHE A 658 -16.94 11.45 3.91
N TYR A 659 -15.94 10.81 3.30
CA TYR A 659 -14.73 10.47 4.03
C TYR A 659 -13.97 11.74 4.44
N GLN A 660 -13.58 11.80 5.70
CA GLN A 660 -12.81 12.88 6.30
C GLN A 660 -11.96 12.31 7.43
N LYS A 661 -11.07 13.11 8.00
CA LYS A 661 -10.42 12.81 9.27
C LYS A 661 -10.91 13.82 10.30
N ASP A 662 -11.33 13.31 11.46
CA ASP A 662 -11.51 14.11 12.67
C ASP A 662 -10.17 14.67 13.20
#